data_AF-A0A9P8KUV0-F1
#
_entry.id   AF-A0A9P8KUV0-F1
#
_cell.length_a   1.000
_cell.length_b   1.000
_cell.length_c   1.000
_cell.angle_alpha   90.00
_cell.angle_beta   90.00
_cell.angle_gamma   90.00
#
_symmetry.space_group_name_H-M   'P 1'
#
loop_
_entity.id
_entity.type
_entity.pdbx_description
1 polymer ?
#
loop_
_entity_poly.entity_id
_entity_poly.type
_entity_poly.pdbx_seq_one_letter_code
_entity_poly.pdbx_strand_id
1 'polypeptide(L)'
;MPAQTTSQTNTQSTRGRKRALSTVTRESSEDSAESSEVKWEWIYNTEQSEHGEDEGDRKRRKVAASSKIIGARYGDFECRVGDTVMLKADGSNGTWVAIICDFREDAENEGMAANFMWFLTEKEILNKDRKRKDFYWNELYISPSWDVNPLASIDGKANIMSLDAFLSSYPSGKIPRNSPDYGKTFVCRRGCNTRSTTYTDEFVWEEVYQNGQDVPALIEMVEKNTKPTRRRARAQSPPDGDTYLPPQTPTKTGRTPATTPKSKRGPRSASKKLEFTPLATRKLSPSHVQASPFQIARSRLHVSAVPSSLPCREGEFSLVYSHLEAAITEGTGNCIYISGTPGTGKTATVREVISRLEEAVGSDELDDFIFVEINGMKITDPHQAYSLLWEALKGDRASPAQALDLLEREFNNPSPRRIPCVVLMDELDQLVTKNQAVMYNFFNWPTLRHSRLIVLAVANTMDLPERTLSNKISSRLGLTRITFPGYNHEQLMKIIQSRLEGVPGNIVDADAVQFASRKVAAVSGDARRALDICRRAVELAEGDSPGAGDPMTPSKKAPGSGAPDQSRRGRVTISTIKRAINEATTNPIQQHLRGLPLTSKMLMAALILRIRRSGLAETTLGETLDELQRVAAFSARPPPGMAQILPGLAKGNQVAGRRLVGRPMYIHTAALELVAAGLVNLEAHRADRSSRLRLAIADDEVKMALRDDADLKAMGLSI
;
A
#
# COMPACT_ATOMS: atom_id res chain seq x y z
N MET A 1 6.24 15.92 61.25
CA MET A 1 5.25 17.02 61.17
C MET A 1 4.34 16.79 59.98
N PRO A 2 3.10 16.33 60.21
CA PRO A 2 2.02 16.35 59.24
C PRO A 2 1.03 17.50 59.53
N ALA A 3 0.06 17.64 58.64
CA ALA A 3 -1.20 18.38 58.77
C ALA A 3 -1.19 19.89 58.45
N GLN A 4 -1.87 20.24 57.36
CA GLN A 4 -2.77 21.39 57.37
C GLN A 4 -4.11 21.01 56.73
N THR A 5 -5.13 21.11 57.58
CA THR A 5 -6.56 21.03 57.33
C THR A 5 -7.11 22.46 57.30
N THR A 6 -8.06 22.77 56.42
CA THR A 6 -9.12 23.81 56.53
C THR A 6 -9.91 23.80 55.21
N SER A 7 -11.07 23.13 55.08
CA SER A 7 -12.44 23.56 55.45
C SER A 7 -12.92 24.88 54.83
N GLN A 8 -13.75 24.82 53.78
CA GLN A 8 -14.76 25.86 53.46
C GLN A 8 -16.05 25.24 52.88
N THR A 9 -17.11 25.38 53.68
CA THR A 9 -18.49 25.85 53.36
C THR A 9 -19.36 25.19 52.28
N ASN A 10 -20.36 24.51 52.82
CA ASN A 10 -21.77 24.29 52.44
C ASN A 10 -22.43 25.37 51.54
N THR A 11 -23.15 24.99 50.48
CA THR A 11 -24.62 25.15 50.32
C THR A 11 -25.14 24.66 48.95
N GLN A 12 -26.30 24.03 49.03
CA GLN A 12 -27.05 23.35 47.96
C GLN A 12 -27.71 24.33 46.97
N SER A 13 -27.84 23.91 45.71
CA SER A 13 -29.09 24.07 44.97
C SER A 13 -29.26 22.97 43.91
N THR A 14 -30.52 22.63 43.68
CA THR A 14 -31.09 21.43 43.09
C THR A 14 -31.12 21.46 41.56
N ARG A 15 -30.83 20.32 40.91
CA ARG A 15 -31.31 20.04 39.54
C ARG A 15 -31.56 18.55 39.30
N GLY A 16 -32.85 18.19 39.36
CA GLY A 16 -33.55 17.26 38.47
C GLY A 16 -32.92 15.89 38.19
N ARG A 17 -33.16 14.93 39.08
CA ARG A 17 -33.02 13.49 38.82
C ARG A 17 -34.08 13.08 37.78
N LYS A 18 -33.69 12.87 36.51
CA LYS A 18 -34.57 12.23 35.52
C LYS A 18 -34.66 10.73 35.82
N ARG A 19 -35.90 10.29 36.07
CA ARG A 19 -36.34 8.90 36.27
C ARG A 19 -35.70 7.95 35.25
N ALA A 20 -35.04 6.91 35.75
CA ALA A 20 -34.88 5.66 35.04
C ALA A 20 -36.27 5.02 34.88
N LEU A 21 -36.65 4.70 33.64
CA LEU A 21 -37.85 3.92 33.35
C LEU A 21 -37.49 2.42 33.37
N SER A 22 -38.44 1.68 33.92
CA SER A 22 -38.43 0.29 34.35
C SER A 22 -37.96 -0.71 33.30
N THR A 23 -36.91 -1.44 33.67
CA THR A 23 -36.65 -2.81 33.25
C THR A 23 -37.90 -3.64 33.55
N VAL A 24 -38.60 -4.12 32.52
CA VAL A 24 -39.59 -5.19 32.68
C VAL A 24 -38.80 -6.47 32.82
N THR A 25 -38.50 -6.80 34.07
CA THR A 25 -38.06 -8.11 34.51
C THR A 25 -39.21 -9.10 34.29
N ARG A 26 -38.90 -10.21 33.63
CA ARG A 26 -39.73 -11.41 33.51
C ARG A 26 -40.26 -11.77 34.91
N GLU A 27 -41.57 -11.77 35.09
CA GLU A 27 -42.23 -12.20 36.32
C GLU A 27 -41.88 -13.67 36.56
N SER A 28 -41.11 -13.92 37.61
CA SER A 28 -40.91 -15.25 38.19
C SER A 28 -41.87 -15.38 39.36
N SER A 29 -43.03 -15.98 39.10
CA SER A 29 -43.78 -16.66 40.15
C SER A 29 -43.09 -18.00 40.39
N GLU A 30 -42.48 -18.15 41.56
CA GLU A 30 -42.09 -19.45 42.10
C GLU A 30 -43.37 -20.20 42.47
N ASP A 31 -43.73 -21.19 41.65
CA ASP A 31 -44.55 -22.31 42.07
C ASP A 31 -43.95 -23.59 41.48
N SER A 32 -43.86 -24.61 42.32
CA SER A 32 -43.09 -25.82 42.12
C SER A 32 -43.71 -26.74 41.06
N ALA A 33 -43.05 -26.91 39.92
CA ALA A 33 -43.21 -28.08 39.04
C ALA A 33 -41.97 -28.20 38.14
N GLU A 34 -41.50 -29.43 37.90
CA GLU A 34 -40.44 -29.77 36.96
C GLU A 34 -40.68 -29.05 35.62
N SER A 35 -39.83 -28.07 35.27
CA SER A 35 -39.90 -27.44 33.95
C SER A 35 -39.23 -28.36 32.95
N SER A 36 -40.06 -29.08 32.20
CA SER A 36 -39.68 -29.68 30.93
C SER A 36 -38.97 -28.61 30.09
N GLU A 37 -37.76 -28.92 29.62
CA GLU A 37 -37.10 -28.11 28.58
C GLU A 37 -38.06 -27.97 27.40
N VAL A 38 -38.65 -26.79 27.21
CA VAL A 38 -39.49 -26.50 26.05
C VAL A 38 -38.57 -26.53 24.83
N LYS A 39 -38.71 -27.57 24.00
CA LYS A 39 -37.96 -27.76 22.76
C LYS A 39 -38.82 -27.33 21.58
N TRP A 40 -38.15 -26.97 20.47
CA TRP A 40 -38.86 -26.67 19.22
C TRP A 40 -39.54 -27.94 18.68
N GLU A 41 -40.77 -27.81 18.18
CA GLU A 41 -41.56 -28.90 17.58
C GLU A 41 -41.98 -28.54 16.16
N TRP A 42 -41.89 -29.47 15.21
CA TRP A 42 -42.33 -29.27 13.83
C TRP A 42 -43.85 -29.36 13.68
N ILE A 43 -44.41 -28.53 12.79
CA ILE A 43 -45.81 -28.57 12.35
C ILE A 43 -45.84 -29.07 10.91
N TYR A 44 -46.52 -30.20 10.69
CA TYR A 44 -46.63 -30.85 9.38
C TYR A 44 -48.02 -30.62 8.75
N ASN A 45 -48.09 -30.56 7.40
CA ASN A 45 -49.38 -30.55 6.71
C ASN A 45 -50.05 -31.93 6.80
N THR A 46 -51.33 -31.99 7.17
CA THR A 46 -52.14 -33.21 7.08
C THR A 46 -53.27 -32.97 6.08
N GLU A 47 -53.02 -33.19 4.80
CA GLU A 47 -54.10 -33.28 3.82
C GLU A 47 -54.68 -34.70 3.88
N GLN A 48 -55.86 -34.84 4.48
CA GLN A 48 -56.70 -36.02 4.36
C GLN A 48 -57.34 -36.00 2.96
N SER A 49 -56.90 -36.88 2.07
CA SER A 49 -57.64 -37.23 0.85
C SER A 49 -58.53 -38.44 1.14
N GLU A 50 -59.84 -38.20 1.32
CA GLU A 50 -60.87 -39.24 1.31
C GLU A 50 -61.08 -39.80 -0.12
N HIS A 51 -61.21 -41.13 -0.17
CA HIS A 51 -61.82 -41.99 -1.18
C HIS A 51 -61.33 -42.05 -2.65
N GLY A 52 -60.97 -43.28 -3.03
CA GLY A 52 -60.88 -43.78 -4.40
C GLY A 52 -60.24 -45.17 -4.41
N GLU A 53 -61.02 -46.22 -4.17
CA GLU A 53 -60.63 -47.61 -4.40
C GLU A 53 -60.28 -47.81 -5.88
N ASP A 54 -59.08 -48.31 -6.19
CA ASP A 54 -58.95 -49.33 -7.23
C ASP A 54 -57.66 -50.16 -7.06
N GLU A 55 -57.82 -51.44 -7.36
CA GLU A 55 -56.93 -52.56 -7.05
C GLU A 55 -55.89 -52.75 -8.17
N GLY A 56 -54.58 -52.83 -7.86
CA GLY A 56 -53.60 -53.13 -8.89
C GLY A 56 -52.11 -52.99 -8.54
N ASP A 57 -51.54 -54.11 -8.11
CA ASP A 57 -50.15 -54.53 -8.34
C ASP A 57 -49.03 -54.16 -7.33
N ARG A 58 -48.52 -55.21 -6.68
CA ARG A 58 -47.48 -55.17 -5.64
C ARG A 58 -46.10 -55.24 -6.26
N LYS A 59 -45.36 -54.12 -6.33
CA LYS A 59 -43.89 -54.11 -6.37
C LYS A 59 -43.30 -52.92 -5.59
N ARG A 60 -42.56 -53.25 -4.52
CA ARG A 60 -41.58 -52.43 -3.77
C ARG A 60 -42.09 -51.14 -3.10
N ARG A 61 -42.41 -51.35 -1.82
CA ARG A 61 -42.70 -50.40 -0.74
C ARG A 61 -41.44 -49.61 -0.31
N LYS A 62 -41.38 -48.32 -0.62
CA LYS A 62 -40.92 -47.19 0.24
C LYS A 62 -40.77 -45.94 -0.64
N VAL A 63 -41.89 -45.27 -0.92
CA VAL A 63 -41.87 -43.84 -1.22
C VAL A 63 -42.48 -43.19 0.02
N ALA A 64 -41.63 -42.52 0.79
CA ALA A 64 -42.07 -41.71 1.91
C ALA A 64 -42.98 -40.63 1.35
N ALA A 65 -44.25 -40.61 1.77
CA ALA A 65 -45.05 -39.42 1.69
C ALA A 65 -44.31 -38.35 2.51
N SER A 66 -43.65 -37.41 1.84
CA SER A 66 -42.90 -36.36 2.50
C SER A 66 -43.91 -35.38 3.12
N SER A 67 -44.23 -35.57 4.39
CA SER A 67 -44.93 -34.57 5.19
C SER A 67 -44.12 -33.28 5.13
N LYS A 68 -44.57 -32.30 4.34
CA LYS A 68 -43.88 -31.00 4.20
C LYS A 68 -44.02 -30.25 5.53
N ILE A 69 -42.90 -29.83 6.10
CA ILE A 69 -42.84 -29.01 7.30
C ILE A 69 -43.40 -27.62 6.93
N ILE A 70 -44.49 -27.20 7.57
CA ILE A 70 -45.15 -25.90 7.32
C ILE A 70 -44.81 -24.88 8.41
N GLY A 71 -44.39 -25.33 9.59
CA GLY A 71 -44.10 -24.45 10.71
C GLY A 71 -43.30 -25.11 11.81
N ALA A 72 -42.93 -24.30 12.80
CA ALA A 72 -42.33 -24.76 14.04
C ALA A 72 -42.98 -24.04 15.23
N ARG A 73 -43.07 -24.73 16.37
CA ARG A 73 -43.65 -24.23 17.62
C ARG A 73 -42.61 -24.25 18.74
N TYR A 74 -42.62 -23.22 19.58
CA TYR A 74 -41.84 -23.10 20.80
C TYR A 74 -42.72 -22.51 21.92
N GLY A 75 -43.24 -23.37 22.80
CA GLY A 75 -44.24 -22.98 23.80
C GLY A 75 -45.49 -22.39 23.13
N ASP A 76 -45.82 -21.14 23.46
CA ASP A 76 -46.94 -20.39 22.86
C ASP A 76 -46.57 -19.69 21.52
N PHE A 77 -45.29 -19.70 21.13
CA PHE A 77 -44.82 -19.05 19.92
C PHE A 77 -44.86 -20.02 18.73
N GLU A 78 -45.62 -19.68 17.69
CA GLU A 78 -45.73 -20.45 16.45
C GLU A 78 -45.25 -19.61 15.26
N CYS A 79 -44.32 -20.16 14.46
CA CYS A 79 -43.86 -19.58 13.20
C CYS A 79 -44.20 -20.50 12.02
N ARG A 80 -44.70 -19.91 10.94
CA ARG A 80 -45.02 -20.62 9.68
C ARG A 80 -44.20 -20.09 8.52
N VAL A 81 -44.12 -20.85 7.44
CA VAL A 81 -43.53 -20.37 6.17
C VAL A 81 -44.28 -19.11 5.72
N GLY A 82 -43.54 -18.06 5.44
CA GLY A 82 -44.06 -16.73 5.13
C GLY A 82 -44.19 -15.77 6.31
N ASP A 83 -43.96 -16.21 7.56
CA ASP A 83 -43.96 -15.25 8.66
C ASP A 83 -42.71 -14.34 8.57
N THR A 84 -42.94 -13.03 8.73
CA THR A 84 -41.88 -12.04 8.94
C THR A 84 -41.43 -12.08 10.39
N VAL A 85 -40.16 -12.39 10.62
CA VAL A 85 -39.58 -12.56 11.96
C VAL A 85 -38.38 -11.67 12.18
N MET A 86 -38.16 -11.34 13.45
CA MET A 86 -36.97 -10.65 13.92
C MET A 86 -35.97 -11.67 14.42
N LEU A 87 -34.71 -11.52 14.02
CA LEU A 87 -33.60 -12.33 14.49
C LEU A 87 -32.64 -11.48 15.30
N LYS A 88 -32.10 -12.05 16.37
CA LYS A 88 -31.08 -11.44 17.21
C LYS A 88 -29.83 -12.30 17.18
N ALA A 89 -28.69 -11.70 16.85
CA ALA A 89 -27.40 -12.36 16.94
C ALA A 89 -26.83 -12.18 18.34
N ASP A 90 -26.38 -13.28 18.94
CA ASP A 90 -25.77 -13.31 20.27
C ASP A 90 -24.63 -12.29 20.37
N GLY A 91 -24.79 -11.32 21.28
CA GLY A 91 -23.77 -10.31 21.58
C GLY A 91 -23.83 -9.02 20.76
N SER A 92 -24.81 -8.84 19.86
CA SER A 92 -25.04 -7.59 19.15
C SER A 92 -26.36 -6.93 19.57
N ASN A 93 -26.40 -5.59 19.61
CA ASN A 93 -27.64 -4.82 19.82
C ASN A 93 -28.46 -4.65 18.53
N GLY A 94 -28.10 -5.36 17.45
CA GLY A 94 -28.79 -5.29 16.16
C GLY A 94 -29.95 -6.29 16.13
N THR A 95 -31.12 -5.81 15.72
CA THR A 95 -32.28 -6.66 15.39
C THR A 95 -32.38 -6.71 13.86
N TRP A 96 -32.30 -7.91 13.29
CA TRP A 96 -32.47 -8.12 11.85
C TRP A 96 -33.89 -8.60 11.56
N VAL A 97 -34.40 -8.30 10.37
CA VAL A 97 -35.74 -8.73 9.93
C VAL A 97 -35.59 -9.63 8.72
N ALA A 98 -36.34 -10.73 8.69
CA ALA A 98 -36.34 -11.68 7.59
C ALA A 98 -37.72 -12.33 7.39
N ILE A 99 -37.93 -12.93 6.21
CA ILE A 99 -39.08 -13.79 5.91
C ILE A 99 -38.62 -15.25 5.96
N ILE A 100 -39.39 -16.11 6.60
CA ILE A 100 -39.16 -17.56 6.58
C ILE A 100 -39.59 -18.11 5.22
N CYS A 101 -38.65 -18.64 4.44
CA CYS A 101 -38.91 -19.20 3.12
C CYS A 101 -39.17 -20.71 3.14
N ASP A 102 -38.43 -21.44 3.97
CA ASP A 102 -38.49 -22.90 4.05
C ASP A 102 -37.91 -23.39 5.39
N PHE A 103 -38.36 -24.54 5.88
CA PHE A 103 -37.82 -25.16 7.09
C PHE A 103 -36.97 -26.38 6.71
N ARG A 104 -35.81 -26.54 7.36
CA ARG A 104 -34.89 -27.65 7.09
C ARG A 104 -34.41 -28.29 8.39
N GLU A 105 -34.26 -29.61 8.34
CA GLU A 105 -33.55 -30.36 9.38
C GLU A 105 -32.05 -30.26 9.11
N ASP A 106 -31.29 -29.77 10.10
CA ASP A 106 -29.85 -29.62 9.97
C ASP A 106 -29.17 -30.96 10.23
N ALA A 107 -28.68 -31.61 9.17
CA ALA A 107 -28.17 -32.98 9.20
C ALA A 107 -26.87 -33.14 10.01
N GLU A 108 -26.15 -32.07 10.32
CA GLU A 108 -24.85 -32.12 11.02
C GLU A 108 -24.95 -31.84 12.54
N ASN A 109 -26.03 -31.24 13.05
CA ASN A 109 -26.10 -30.73 14.44
C ASN A 109 -27.35 -31.14 15.26
N GLU A 110 -28.20 -32.05 14.78
CA GLU A 110 -29.48 -32.40 15.46
C GLU A 110 -30.33 -31.16 15.82
N GLY A 111 -30.29 -30.13 14.97
CA GLY A 111 -30.94 -28.82 15.20
C GLY A 111 -32.01 -28.49 14.16
N MET A 112 -33.06 -27.77 14.58
CA MET A 112 -34.06 -27.22 13.66
C MET A 112 -33.58 -25.89 13.08
N ALA A 113 -33.61 -25.75 11.75
CA ALA A 113 -33.18 -24.56 11.04
C ALA A 113 -34.21 -24.10 10.00
N ALA A 114 -34.11 -22.84 9.58
CA ALA A 114 -34.94 -22.28 8.52
C ALA A 114 -34.12 -21.44 7.54
N ASN A 115 -34.58 -21.40 6.30
CA ASN A 115 -34.11 -20.49 5.28
C ASN A 115 -34.80 -19.14 5.45
N PHE A 116 -33.99 -18.08 5.58
CA PHE A 116 -34.45 -16.72 5.79
C PHE A 116 -34.09 -15.85 4.60
N MET A 117 -35.06 -15.14 4.03
CA MET A 117 -34.82 -14.06 3.07
C MET A 117 -34.78 -12.71 3.81
N TRP A 118 -33.74 -11.93 3.57
CA TRP A 118 -33.38 -10.83 4.46
C TRP A 118 -33.91 -9.46 4.01
N PHE A 119 -34.25 -8.66 5.01
CA PHE A 119 -34.38 -7.22 4.84
C PHE A 119 -33.09 -6.50 5.19
N LEU A 120 -32.87 -5.38 4.52
CA LEU A 120 -31.70 -4.52 4.68
C LEU A 120 -32.13 -3.15 5.15
N THR A 121 -31.35 -2.59 6.06
CA THR A 121 -31.44 -1.17 6.40
C THR A 121 -30.57 -0.32 5.49
N GLU A 122 -30.81 0.99 5.42
CA GLU A 122 -29.96 1.94 4.68
C GLU A 122 -28.47 1.88 5.07
N LYS A 123 -28.15 1.44 6.29
CA LYS A 123 -26.81 1.44 6.89
C LYS A 123 -25.98 0.24 6.42
N GLU A 124 -26.65 -0.82 5.99
CA GLU A 124 -26.03 -2.06 5.53
C GLU A 124 -25.66 -2.02 4.03
N ILE A 125 -26.08 -0.96 3.32
CA ILE A 125 -25.71 -0.72 1.93
C ILE A 125 -24.30 -0.10 1.88
N LEU A 126 -23.32 -0.90 1.46
CA LEU A 126 -21.89 -0.59 1.52
C LEU A 126 -21.45 0.56 0.58
N ASN A 127 -22.07 0.67 -0.60
CA ASN A 127 -21.64 1.65 -1.60
C ASN A 127 -22.24 3.04 -1.32
N LYS A 128 -21.41 3.95 -0.75
CA LYS A 128 -21.81 5.31 -0.38
C LYS A 128 -22.19 6.19 -1.58
N ASP A 129 -21.65 5.92 -2.77
CA ASP A 129 -21.84 6.77 -3.96
C ASP A 129 -23.16 6.50 -4.69
N ARG A 130 -23.63 5.24 -4.63
CA ARG A 130 -24.94 4.82 -5.19
C ARG A 130 -26.06 4.79 -4.17
N LYS A 131 -25.78 5.11 -2.91
CA LYS A 131 -26.76 5.19 -1.84
C LYS A 131 -27.74 6.33 -2.11
N ARG A 132 -29.03 6.00 -2.20
CA ARG A 132 -30.06 7.03 -2.35
C ARG A 132 -30.29 7.77 -1.02
N LYS A 133 -30.77 9.01 -1.12
CA LYS A 133 -31.02 9.92 0.02
C LYS A 133 -32.49 10.01 0.43
N ASP A 134 -33.37 9.28 -0.24
CA ASP A 134 -34.84 9.29 -0.11
C ASP A 134 -35.36 8.18 0.82
N PHE A 135 -34.69 7.93 1.94
CA PHE A 135 -35.04 6.84 2.87
C PHE A 135 -35.80 7.33 4.12
N TYR A 136 -36.70 6.51 4.66
CA TYR A 136 -37.35 6.73 5.96
C TYR A 136 -36.65 5.97 7.10
N TRP A 137 -36.81 6.45 8.34
CA TRP A 137 -36.13 5.92 9.53
C TRP A 137 -36.53 4.47 9.90
N ASN A 138 -37.67 4.00 9.42
CA ASN A 138 -38.22 2.66 9.62
C ASN A 138 -38.36 1.88 8.29
N GLU A 139 -37.68 2.33 7.23
CA GLU A 139 -37.72 1.68 5.92
C GLU A 139 -36.73 0.52 5.84
N LEU A 140 -37.22 -0.59 5.29
CA LEU A 140 -36.47 -1.80 5.01
C LEU A 140 -36.53 -2.11 3.51
N TYR A 141 -35.41 -2.55 2.96
CA TYR A 141 -35.31 -3.01 1.58
C TYR A 141 -35.29 -4.53 1.54
N ILE A 142 -36.16 -5.15 0.76
CA ILE A 142 -36.12 -6.60 0.58
C ILE A 142 -34.95 -6.99 -0.33
N SER A 143 -34.17 -7.97 0.10
CA SER A 143 -33.02 -8.49 -0.63
C SER A 143 -33.32 -9.88 -1.18
N PRO A 144 -32.85 -10.24 -2.40
CA PRO A 144 -32.94 -11.63 -2.88
C PRO A 144 -31.98 -12.59 -2.14
N SER A 145 -31.15 -12.09 -1.22
CA SER A 145 -30.24 -12.94 -0.43
C SER A 145 -31.00 -13.78 0.58
N TRP A 146 -30.72 -15.08 0.61
CA TRP A 146 -31.24 -16.03 1.59
C TRP A 146 -30.10 -16.74 2.33
N ASP A 147 -30.24 -16.93 3.65
CA ASP A 147 -29.29 -17.69 4.47
C ASP A 147 -30.03 -18.68 5.37
N VAL A 148 -29.35 -19.77 5.74
CA VAL A 148 -29.89 -20.77 6.70
C VAL A 148 -29.48 -20.36 8.10
N ASN A 149 -30.44 -20.21 9.02
CA ASN A 149 -30.15 -19.97 10.44
C ASN A 149 -30.93 -20.93 11.35
N PRO A 150 -30.40 -21.24 12.54
CA PRO A 150 -31.10 -22.04 13.53
C PRO A 150 -32.34 -21.30 14.07
N LEU A 151 -33.41 -22.03 14.37
CA LEU A 151 -34.66 -21.43 14.89
C LEU A 151 -34.48 -20.70 16.23
N ALA A 152 -33.46 -21.06 17.00
CA ALA A 152 -33.10 -20.39 18.26
C ALA A 152 -32.75 -18.90 18.09
N SER A 153 -32.44 -18.44 16.88
CA SER A 153 -32.09 -17.05 16.59
C SER A 153 -33.30 -16.10 16.49
N ILE A 154 -34.54 -16.63 16.52
CA ILE A 154 -35.78 -15.85 16.38
C ILE A 154 -36.14 -15.17 17.72
N ASP A 155 -36.29 -13.84 17.69
CA ASP A 155 -36.61 -12.97 18.85
C ASP A 155 -38.08 -12.47 18.82
N GLY A 156 -38.85 -12.83 17.78
CA GLY A 156 -40.29 -12.55 17.67
C GLY A 156 -40.79 -12.30 16.24
N LYS A 157 -42.07 -11.94 16.09
CA LYS A 157 -42.65 -11.55 14.78
C LYS A 157 -42.45 -10.06 14.49
N ALA A 158 -42.15 -9.74 13.23
CA ALA A 158 -42.08 -8.39 12.69
C ALA A 158 -43.32 -8.08 11.86
N ASN A 159 -43.81 -6.85 11.87
CA ASN A 159 -44.89 -6.37 11.02
C ASN A 159 -44.30 -5.51 9.89
N ILE A 160 -44.57 -5.88 8.64
CA ILE A 160 -44.12 -5.12 7.46
C ILE A 160 -45.36 -4.66 6.70
N MET A 161 -45.39 -3.38 6.34
CA MET A 161 -46.52 -2.75 5.65
C MET A 161 -46.05 -1.70 4.64
N SER A 162 -46.93 -1.25 3.77
CA SER A 162 -46.65 -0.11 2.88
C SER A 162 -46.63 1.21 3.63
N LEU A 163 -46.05 2.23 3.00
CA LEU A 163 -45.99 3.58 3.59
C LEU A 163 -47.39 4.16 3.82
N ASP A 164 -48.34 3.91 2.92
CA ASP A 164 -49.70 4.44 3.01
C ASP A 164 -50.50 3.76 4.13
N ALA A 165 -50.34 2.45 4.30
CA ALA A 165 -50.92 1.70 5.42
C ALA A 165 -50.31 2.14 6.76
N PHE A 166 -49.00 2.41 6.79
CA PHE A 166 -48.31 2.93 7.96
C PHE A 166 -48.79 4.34 8.35
N LEU A 167 -48.96 5.24 7.38
CA LEU A 167 -49.47 6.59 7.63
C LEU A 167 -50.95 6.60 8.02
N SER A 168 -51.74 5.64 7.52
CA SER A 168 -53.15 5.49 7.90
C SER A 168 -53.31 4.99 9.34
N SER A 169 -52.47 4.04 9.76
CA SER A 169 -52.46 3.50 11.13
C SER A 169 -51.79 4.45 12.12
N TYR A 170 -50.78 5.21 11.69
CA TYR A 170 -50.07 6.20 12.49
C TYR A 170 -49.95 7.55 11.74
N PRO A 171 -51.00 8.40 11.77
CA PRO A 171 -51.01 9.69 11.06
C PRO A 171 -49.93 10.68 11.49
N SER A 172 -49.31 10.46 12.65
CA SER A 172 -48.20 11.28 13.17
C SER A 172 -46.82 10.86 12.66
N GLY A 173 -46.73 9.78 11.86
CA GLY A 173 -45.47 9.22 11.34
C GLY A 173 -44.53 8.64 12.41
N LYS A 174 -44.99 8.53 13.66
CA LYS A 174 -44.24 7.97 14.79
C LYS A 174 -45.12 7.02 15.59
N ILE A 175 -44.57 5.84 15.88
CA ILE A 175 -45.24 4.86 16.75
C ILE A 175 -45.06 5.32 18.21
N PRO A 176 -46.15 5.42 19.00
CA PRO A 176 -46.05 5.72 20.43
C PRO A 176 -45.20 4.67 21.16
N ARG A 177 -44.30 5.11 22.06
CA ARG A 177 -43.43 4.21 22.85
C ARG A 177 -44.17 3.20 23.73
N ASN A 178 -45.46 3.42 23.98
CA ASN A 178 -46.31 2.55 24.80
C ASN A 178 -47.10 1.53 23.96
N SER A 179 -47.02 1.58 22.63
CA SER A 179 -47.68 0.59 21.77
C SER A 179 -46.85 -0.69 21.70
N PRO A 180 -47.48 -1.88 21.65
CA PRO A 180 -46.80 -3.17 21.43
C PRO A 180 -46.07 -3.25 20.08
N ASP A 181 -46.38 -2.34 19.15
CA ASP A 181 -45.84 -2.28 17.79
C ASP A 181 -44.52 -1.49 17.71
N TYR A 182 -44.14 -0.82 18.80
CA TYR A 182 -42.92 -0.01 18.85
C TYR A 182 -41.67 -0.88 18.70
N GLY A 183 -40.93 -0.65 17.61
CA GLY A 183 -39.73 -1.43 17.27
C GLY A 183 -40.00 -2.75 16.56
N LYS A 184 -41.27 -3.09 16.28
CA LYS A 184 -41.67 -4.29 15.54
C LYS A 184 -42.24 -4.01 14.15
N THR A 185 -42.62 -2.76 13.88
CA THR A 185 -43.26 -2.35 12.63
C THR A 185 -42.28 -1.63 11.71
N PHE A 186 -42.20 -2.12 10.47
CA PHE A 186 -41.29 -1.62 9.43
C PHE A 186 -42.05 -1.34 8.12
N VAL A 187 -41.49 -0.47 7.29
CA VAL A 187 -42.06 -0.11 5.99
C VAL A 187 -41.18 -0.67 4.87
N CYS A 188 -41.78 -1.37 3.90
CA CYS A 188 -41.06 -1.83 2.71
C CYS A 188 -41.68 -1.21 1.45
N ARG A 189 -40.89 -0.46 0.69
CA ARG A 189 -41.33 0.19 -0.57
C ARG A 189 -40.58 -0.34 -1.80
N ARG A 190 -39.38 -0.88 -1.61
CA ARG A 190 -38.48 -1.29 -2.69
C ARG A 190 -37.65 -2.49 -2.26
N GLY A 191 -37.33 -3.35 -3.22
CA GLY A 191 -36.25 -4.31 -3.14
C GLY A 191 -34.91 -3.70 -3.56
N CYS A 192 -33.84 -4.14 -2.91
CA CYS A 192 -32.47 -3.75 -3.21
C CYS A 192 -31.60 -4.99 -3.31
N ASN A 193 -30.79 -5.07 -4.37
CA ASN A 193 -29.72 -6.05 -4.43
C ASN A 193 -28.46 -5.46 -3.79
N THR A 194 -27.94 -6.14 -2.75
CA THR A 194 -26.74 -5.71 -2.00
C THR A 194 -25.50 -5.62 -2.87
N ARG A 195 -25.36 -6.52 -3.85
CA ARG A 195 -24.17 -6.63 -4.70
C ARG A 195 -24.16 -5.56 -5.79
N SER A 196 -25.23 -5.44 -6.55
CA SER A 196 -25.31 -4.50 -7.69
C SER A 196 -25.70 -3.07 -7.30
N THR A 197 -26.18 -2.85 -6.06
CA THR A 197 -26.80 -1.59 -5.58
C THR A 197 -27.88 -1.05 -6.52
N THR A 198 -28.59 -1.96 -7.20
CA THR A 198 -29.78 -1.64 -7.99
C THR A 198 -31.03 -1.75 -7.13
N TYR A 199 -31.84 -0.70 -7.17
CA TYR A 199 -33.14 -0.64 -6.51
C TYR A 199 -34.22 -0.95 -7.53
N THR A 200 -35.24 -1.69 -7.09
CA THR A 200 -36.50 -1.85 -7.82
C THR A 200 -37.34 -0.57 -7.77
N ASP A 201 -38.34 -0.49 -8.64
CA ASP A 201 -39.36 0.56 -8.58
C ASP A 201 -40.21 0.42 -7.31
N GLU A 202 -40.88 1.51 -6.93
CA GLU A 202 -41.74 1.50 -5.74
C GLU A 202 -42.92 0.56 -5.94
N PHE A 203 -43.15 -0.33 -4.97
CA PHE A 203 -44.30 -1.23 -4.95
C PHE A 203 -45.03 -1.16 -3.61
N VAL A 204 -46.33 -1.48 -3.65
CA VAL A 204 -47.19 -1.57 -2.47
C VAL A 204 -47.02 -2.96 -1.85
N TRP A 205 -46.58 -3.02 -0.59
CA TRP A 205 -46.26 -4.28 0.07
C TRP A 205 -47.45 -5.27 0.06
N GLU A 206 -48.66 -4.80 0.32
CA GLU A 206 -49.87 -5.61 0.39
C GLU A 206 -50.34 -6.17 -0.97
N GLU A 207 -49.87 -5.59 -2.07
CA GLU A 207 -50.14 -6.09 -3.43
C GLU A 207 -49.15 -7.20 -3.83
N VAL A 208 -47.93 -7.14 -3.30
CA VAL A 208 -46.86 -8.09 -3.64
C VAL A 208 -46.81 -9.27 -2.67
N TYR A 209 -47.24 -9.07 -1.43
CA TYR A 209 -47.14 -10.06 -0.37
C TYR A 209 -48.39 -10.10 0.51
N GLN A 210 -49.16 -11.19 0.42
CA GLN A 210 -50.36 -11.38 1.25
C GLN A 210 -50.23 -12.57 2.19
N ASN A 211 -49.70 -13.71 1.73
CA ASN A 211 -49.53 -14.92 2.53
C ASN A 211 -48.28 -15.71 2.12
N GLY A 212 -47.86 -16.68 2.95
CA GLY A 212 -46.67 -17.50 2.72
C GLY A 212 -46.63 -18.33 1.42
N GLN A 213 -47.72 -18.34 0.63
CA GLN A 213 -47.76 -18.94 -0.71
C GLN A 213 -47.09 -18.07 -1.80
N ASP A 214 -46.97 -16.76 -1.58
CA ASP A 214 -46.42 -15.80 -2.56
C ASP A 214 -44.91 -15.58 -2.43
N VAL A 215 -44.25 -16.22 -1.45
CA VAL A 215 -42.80 -16.11 -1.21
C VAL A 215 -41.97 -16.41 -2.48
N PRO A 216 -42.26 -17.47 -3.27
CA PRO A 216 -41.52 -17.74 -4.51
C PRO A 216 -41.73 -16.67 -5.59
N ALA A 217 -42.94 -16.11 -5.71
CA ALA A 217 -43.26 -15.08 -6.69
C ALA A 217 -42.59 -13.74 -6.33
N LEU A 218 -42.50 -13.42 -5.03
CA LEU A 218 -41.76 -12.28 -4.50
C LEU A 218 -40.26 -12.40 -4.82
N ILE A 219 -39.67 -13.60 -4.66
CA ILE A 219 -38.27 -13.86 -5.01
C ILE A 219 -38.04 -13.62 -6.50
N GLU A 220 -38.87 -14.19 -7.38
CA GLU A 220 -38.74 -14.03 -8.83
C GLU A 220 -38.89 -12.57 -9.27
N MET A 221 -39.83 -11.83 -8.68
CA MET A 221 -40.03 -10.40 -8.93
C MET A 221 -38.77 -9.61 -8.57
N VAL A 222 -38.22 -9.82 -7.38
CA VAL A 222 -37.03 -9.11 -6.91
C VAL A 222 -35.83 -9.46 -7.79
N GLU A 223 -35.61 -10.72 -8.12
CA GLU A 223 -34.52 -11.14 -9.01
C GLU A 223 -34.64 -10.55 -10.43
N LYS A 224 -35.85 -10.55 -11.02
CA LYS A 224 -36.08 -10.04 -12.37
C LYS A 224 -35.87 -8.54 -12.46
N ASN A 225 -36.32 -7.79 -11.45
CA ASN A 225 -36.23 -6.33 -11.41
C ASN A 225 -34.89 -5.82 -10.89
N THR A 226 -34.06 -6.68 -10.28
CA THR A 226 -32.70 -6.32 -9.82
C THR A 226 -31.56 -6.82 -10.71
N LYS A 227 -31.86 -7.48 -11.85
CA LYS A 227 -30.83 -7.81 -12.85
C LYS A 227 -30.21 -6.53 -13.43
N PRO A 228 -28.88 -6.42 -13.50
CA PRO A 228 -28.22 -5.26 -14.08
C PRO A 228 -28.60 -5.14 -15.56
N THR A 229 -29.43 -4.15 -15.88
CA THR A 229 -29.69 -3.81 -17.28
C THR A 229 -28.38 -3.32 -17.89
N ARG A 230 -27.80 -4.17 -18.74
CA ARG A 230 -26.66 -3.87 -19.61
C ARG A 230 -27.01 -2.60 -20.39
N ARG A 231 -26.54 -1.44 -19.92
CA ARG A 231 -26.89 -0.13 -20.51
C ARG A 231 -26.41 -0.12 -21.96
N ARG A 232 -27.36 -0.19 -22.89
CA ARG A 232 -27.18 0.30 -24.27
C ARG A 232 -26.75 1.76 -24.17
N ALA A 233 -25.66 2.09 -24.86
CA ALA A 233 -25.14 3.45 -24.99
C ALA A 233 -26.28 4.41 -25.36
N ARG A 234 -26.54 5.40 -24.50
CA ARG A 234 -27.53 6.44 -24.75
C ARG A 234 -26.86 7.56 -25.53
N ALA A 235 -27.45 7.86 -26.68
CA ALA A 235 -27.08 8.93 -27.60
C ALA A 235 -27.15 10.31 -26.94
N GLN A 236 -26.33 11.22 -27.49
CA GLN A 236 -26.16 12.63 -27.14
C GLN A 236 -27.49 13.38 -26.94
N SER A 237 -27.54 14.21 -25.90
CA SER A 237 -28.55 15.26 -25.73
C SER A 237 -28.01 16.63 -26.19
N PRO A 238 -28.87 17.53 -26.71
CA PRO A 238 -28.47 18.81 -27.32
C PRO A 238 -28.26 19.92 -26.27
N PRO A 239 -27.64 21.07 -26.63
CA PRO A 239 -27.25 22.11 -25.68
C PRO A 239 -28.36 23.16 -25.50
N ASP A 240 -28.75 23.41 -24.25
CA ASP A 240 -29.56 24.57 -23.86
C ASP A 240 -28.66 25.73 -23.42
N GLY A 241 -28.96 26.92 -23.97
CA GLY A 241 -28.43 28.19 -23.50
C GLY A 241 -29.19 28.69 -22.28
N ASP A 242 -28.47 29.21 -21.30
CA ASP A 242 -28.59 30.60 -20.85
C ASP A 242 -27.57 30.85 -19.73
N THR A 243 -26.81 31.93 -19.91
CA THR A 243 -25.66 32.28 -19.07
C THR A 243 -26.15 33.12 -17.90
N TYR A 244 -26.03 32.62 -16.67
CA TYR A 244 -26.33 33.36 -15.45
C TYR A 244 -25.15 34.29 -15.09
N LEU A 245 -25.38 35.61 -15.07
CA LEU A 245 -24.42 36.63 -14.62
C LEU A 245 -24.70 37.01 -13.16
N PRO A 246 -23.68 37.09 -12.27
CA PRO A 246 -23.84 37.63 -10.93
C PRO A 246 -23.79 39.17 -10.90
N PRO A 247 -24.48 39.82 -9.93
CA PRO A 247 -24.71 41.27 -9.95
C PRO A 247 -23.51 42.09 -9.44
N GLN A 248 -23.21 43.18 -10.16
CA GLN A 248 -22.26 44.22 -9.76
C GLN A 248 -22.91 45.24 -8.82
N THR A 249 -22.18 45.66 -7.78
CA THR A 249 -22.51 46.82 -6.94
C THR A 249 -21.59 48.01 -7.27
N PRO A 250 -22.05 49.27 -7.08
CA PRO A 250 -21.46 50.45 -7.71
C PRO A 250 -20.53 51.25 -6.78
N THR A 251 -19.94 52.32 -7.35
CA THR A 251 -19.06 53.37 -6.79
C THR A 251 -17.56 53.06 -6.97
N LYS A 252 -16.70 53.97 -7.46
CA LYS A 252 -16.67 55.43 -7.36
C LYS A 252 -15.81 56.04 -8.48
N THR A 253 -16.15 57.27 -8.81
CA THR A 253 -15.61 58.28 -9.74
C THR A 253 -14.08 58.44 -9.88
N GLY A 254 -13.62 58.53 -11.14
CA GLY A 254 -12.95 59.71 -11.68
C GLY A 254 -11.40 59.82 -11.62
N ARG A 255 -10.74 59.69 -12.78
CA ARG A 255 -9.80 60.68 -13.34
C ARG A 255 -9.37 60.33 -14.77
N THR A 256 -9.51 61.31 -15.67
CA THR A 256 -9.13 61.30 -17.09
C THR A 256 -7.61 61.28 -17.30
N PRO A 257 -7.07 60.54 -18.28
CA PRO A 257 -5.67 60.67 -18.69
C PRO A 257 -5.47 61.75 -19.75
N ALA A 258 -4.43 62.57 -19.56
CA ALA A 258 -3.96 63.55 -20.52
C ALA A 258 -3.28 62.87 -21.72
N THR A 259 -3.56 63.39 -22.91
CA THR A 259 -3.09 62.94 -24.23
C THR A 259 -1.75 63.61 -24.57
N THR A 260 -0.80 62.90 -25.19
CA THR A 260 0.26 63.44 -26.08
C THR A 260 1.00 62.27 -26.79
N PRO A 261 1.69 62.48 -27.94
CA PRO A 261 1.25 61.88 -29.19
C PRO A 261 2.13 60.76 -29.78
N LYS A 262 1.55 60.11 -30.79
CA LYS A 262 2.05 59.01 -31.62
C LYS A 262 3.40 59.30 -32.29
N SER A 263 4.26 58.28 -32.34
CA SER A 263 5.27 58.10 -33.37
C SER A 263 5.11 56.72 -34.03
N LYS A 264 5.01 56.71 -35.37
CA LYS A 264 4.80 55.55 -36.23
C LYS A 264 6.12 54.81 -36.46
N ARG A 265 6.18 53.49 -36.20
CA ARG A 265 7.10 52.55 -36.87
C ARG A 265 6.39 51.20 -37.09
N GLY A 266 6.54 50.66 -38.30
CA GLY A 266 5.79 49.54 -38.88
C GLY A 266 6.01 48.16 -38.21
N PRO A 267 5.35 47.11 -38.72
CA PRO A 267 5.24 45.83 -38.04
C PRO A 267 6.56 45.05 -38.14
N ARG A 268 7.23 44.85 -37.00
CA ARG A 268 8.23 43.78 -36.82
C ARG A 268 7.54 42.62 -36.11
N SER A 269 7.89 41.40 -36.53
CA SER A 269 7.29 40.13 -36.14
C SER A 269 6.96 40.02 -34.65
N ALA A 270 5.84 39.36 -34.34
CA ALA A 270 5.39 39.04 -32.99
C ALA A 270 6.47 38.30 -32.17
N SER A 271 7.33 39.05 -31.48
CA SER A 271 8.11 38.50 -30.38
C SER A 271 7.12 38.25 -29.24
N LYS A 272 6.82 36.97 -28.98
CA LYS A 272 6.13 36.57 -27.75
C LYS A 272 6.89 37.21 -26.58
N LYS A 273 6.22 38.05 -25.79
CA LYS A 273 6.76 38.55 -24.53
C LYS A 273 7.15 37.33 -23.69
N LEU A 274 8.44 37.19 -23.40
CA LEU A 274 8.90 36.23 -22.39
C LEU A 274 8.48 36.80 -21.04
N GLU A 275 7.47 36.19 -20.42
CA GLU A 275 7.16 36.46 -19.03
C GLU A 275 8.33 35.92 -18.20
N PHE A 276 9.03 36.83 -17.52
CA PHE A 276 10.11 36.49 -16.61
C PHE A 276 9.50 36.01 -15.30
N THR A 277 8.96 34.80 -15.30
CA THR A 277 8.55 34.12 -14.06
C THR A 277 9.82 33.64 -13.33
N PRO A 278 9.94 33.85 -12.01
CA PRO A 278 11.12 33.40 -11.26
C PRO A 278 11.31 31.89 -11.42
N LEU A 279 12.57 31.46 -11.62
CA LEU A 279 12.95 30.08 -11.97
C LEU A 279 12.32 29.01 -11.07
N ALA A 280 12.06 29.32 -9.81
CA ALA A 280 11.61 28.38 -8.79
C ALA A 280 10.15 27.89 -8.96
N THR A 281 9.28 28.61 -9.66
CA THR A 281 7.84 28.28 -9.75
C THR A 281 7.41 27.69 -11.09
N ARG A 282 8.36 27.41 -11.99
CA ARG A 282 8.07 26.89 -13.33
C ARG A 282 7.85 25.38 -13.28
N LYS A 283 6.63 24.94 -12.94
CA LYS A 283 6.20 23.59 -13.32
C LYS A 283 6.08 23.58 -14.85
N LEU A 284 7.04 22.91 -15.51
CA LEU A 284 6.99 22.71 -16.96
C LEU A 284 5.63 22.09 -17.33
N SER A 285 4.95 22.63 -18.34
CA SER A 285 3.72 22.01 -18.84
C SER A 285 4.02 20.58 -19.30
N PRO A 286 3.11 19.60 -19.14
CA PRO A 286 3.34 18.21 -19.54
C PRO A 286 3.77 18.04 -21.01
N SER A 287 3.42 19.01 -21.87
CA SER A 287 3.85 19.10 -23.26
C SER A 287 5.36 19.35 -23.46
N HIS A 288 6.05 20.01 -22.52
CA HIS A 288 7.50 20.19 -22.58
C HIS A 288 8.27 18.94 -22.11
N VAL A 289 7.65 18.03 -21.35
CA VAL A 289 8.24 16.73 -20.98
C VAL A 289 8.39 15.81 -22.21
N GLN A 290 7.62 16.08 -23.27
CA GLN A 290 7.63 15.37 -24.55
C GLN A 290 8.50 16.07 -25.62
N ALA A 291 9.24 17.12 -25.28
CA ALA A 291 9.95 17.94 -26.28
C ALA A 291 11.21 17.28 -26.87
N SER A 292 11.82 16.33 -26.15
CA SER A 292 13.03 15.63 -26.58
C SER A 292 12.86 14.12 -26.48
N PRO A 293 13.22 13.35 -27.53
CA PRO A 293 13.23 11.89 -27.50
C PRO A 293 14.02 11.31 -26.31
N PHE A 294 15.12 11.96 -25.91
CA PHE A 294 15.93 11.56 -24.76
C PHE A 294 15.19 11.70 -23.43
N GLN A 295 14.40 12.76 -23.28
CA GLN A 295 13.62 13.00 -22.07
C GLN A 295 12.47 11.99 -21.93
N ILE A 296 11.83 11.63 -23.05
CA ILE A 296 10.84 10.55 -23.10
C ILE A 296 11.49 9.23 -22.68
N ALA A 297 12.66 8.89 -23.26
CA ALA A 297 13.40 7.68 -22.88
C ALA A 297 13.74 7.65 -21.38
N ARG A 298 14.25 8.75 -20.81
CA ARG A 298 14.54 8.86 -19.38
C ARG A 298 13.32 8.67 -18.50
N SER A 299 12.17 9.23 -18.90
CA SER A 299 10.91 9.09 -18.17
C SER A 299 10.40 7.65 -18.13
N ARG A 300 10.55 6.89 -19.23
CA ARG A 300 10.10 5.49 -19.32
C ARG A 300 11.07 4.49 -18.69
N LEU A 301 12.37 4.78 -18.78
CA LEU A 301 13.42 4.05 -18.07
C LEU A 301 13.41 4.34 -16.56
N HIS A 302 12.63 5.30 -16.09
CA HIS A 302 12.50 5.58 -14.67
C HIS A 302 11.89 4.38 -13.94
N VAL A 303 12.45 4.04 -12.78
CA VAL A 303 12.01 2.89 -11.97
C VAL A 303 10.56 3.02 -11.50
N SER A 304 10.04 4.25 -11.31
CA SER A 304 8.65 4.47 -10.90
C SER A 304 7.62 4.24 -12.00
N ALA A 305 8.02 4.26 -13.27
CA ALA A 305 7.12 3.93 -14.36
C ALA A 305 6.97 2.41 -14.37
N VAL A 306 5.90 1.86 -13.80
CA VAL A 306 5.61 0.42 -13.89
C VAL A 306 4.71 0.21 -15.10
N PRO A 307 5.09 -0.63 -16.08
CA PRO A 307 4.22 -0.94 -17.22
C PRO A 307 3.00 -1.73 -16.75
N SER A 308 1.95 -1.74 -17.56
CA SER A 308 0.73 -2.52 -17.28
C SER A 308 0.97 -4.03 -17.23
N SER A 309 2.02 -4.52 -17.90
CA SER A 309 2.41 -5.92 -17.87
C SER A 309 3.91 -6.06 -17.63
N LEU A 310 4.32 -6.85 -16.63
CA LEU A 310 5.73 -7.14 -16.37
C LEU A 310 6.24 -8.31 -17.22
N PRO A 311 7.12 -8.05 -18.21
CA PRO A 311 7.67 -9.14 -19.02
C PRO A 311 8.61 -10.03 -18.18
N CYS A 312 8.74 -11.29 -18.60
CA CYS A 312 9.67 -12.27 -18.03
C CYS A 312 9.37 -12.76 -16.60
N ARG A 313 8.19 -12.42 -16.05
CA ARG A 313 7.69 -12.95 -14.75
C ARG A 313 6.32 -13.60 -14.88
N GLU A 314 5.96 -14.02 -16.09
CA GLU A 314 4.64 -14.60 -16.41
C GLU A 314 4.40 -15.93 -15.68
N GLY A 315 5.45 -16.73 -15.46
CA GLY A 315 5.34 -17.99 -14.71
C GLY A 315 5.03 -17.75 -13.23
N GLU A 316 5.77 -16.87 -12.57
CA GLU A 316 5.52 -16.49 -11.17
C GLU A 316 4.20 -15.74 -11.01
N PHE A 317 3.85 -14.88 -11.97
CA PHE A 317 2.55 -14.23 -12.03
C PHE A 317 1.41 -15.25 -12.05
N SER A 318 1.48 -16.25 -12.94
CA SER A 318 0.44 -17.28 -13.06
C SER A 318 0.30 -18.12 -11.79
N LEU A 319 1.41 -18.44 -11.13
CA LEU A 319 1.41 -19.14 -9.83
C LEU A 319 0.70 -18.31 -8.76
N VAL A 320 1.09 -17.05 -8.55
CA VAL A 320 0.47 -16.19 -7.54
C VAL A 320 -1.02 -15.96 -7.86
N TYR A 321 -1.35 -15.72 -9.13
CA TYR A 321 -2.72 -15.52 -9.59
C TYR A 321 -3.59 -16.76 -9.31
N SER A 322 -3.15 -17.95 -9.73
CA SER A 322 -3.89 -19.21 -9.52
C SER A 322 -4.16 -19.51 -8.05
N HIS A 323 -3.18 -19.25 -7.17
CA HIS A 323 -3.32 -19.50 -5.74
C HIS A 323 -4.27 -18.50 -5.07
N LEU A 324 -4.23 -17.23 -5.49
CA LEU A 324 -5.16 -16.20 -4.99
C LEU A 324 -6.58 -16.43 -5.49
N GLU A 325 -6.74 -16.71 -6.78
CA GLU A 325 -8.04 -17.01 -7.41
C GLU A 325 -8.72 -18.22 -6.75
N ALA A 326 -7.98 -19.31 -6.54
CA ALA A 326 -8.49 -20.48 -5.84
C ALA A 326 -8.89 -20.17 -4.39
N ALA A 327 -8.05 -19.45 -3.65
CA ALA A 327 -8.34 -19.11 -2.25
C ALA A 327 -9.54 -18.16 -2.10
N ILE A 328 -9.71 -17.21 -3.03
CA ILE A 328 -10.86 -16.30 -3.05
C ILE A 328 -12.14 -17.08 -3.38
N THR A 329 -12.11 -17.92 -4.42
CA THR A 329 -13.28 -18.71 -4.87
C THR A 329 -13.72 -19.76 -3.84
N GLU A 330 -12.77 -20.42 -3.18
CA GLU A 330 -13.06 -21.38 -2.11
C GLU A 330 -13.43 -20.68 -0.78
N GLY A 331 -13.16 -19.38 -0.66
CA GLY A 331 -13.32 -18.63 0.57
C GLY A 331 -12.44 -19.15 1.71
N THR A 332 -11.26 -19.69 1.40
CA THR A 332 -10.32 -20.28 2.36
C THR A 332 -9.20 -19.31 2.72
N GLY A 333 -8.77 -19.35 3.98
CA GLY A 333 -7.59 -18.58 4.42
C GLY A 333 -6.31 -19.26 3.97
N ASN A 334 -5.42 -18.54 3.29
CA ASN A 334 -4.15 -19.07 2.82
C ASN A 334 -3.00 -18.10 3.11
N CYS A 335 -1.78 -18.60 3.21
CA CYS A 335 -0.59 -17.79 3.41
C CYS A 335 0.45 -18.14 2.34
N ILE A 336 0.83 -17.15 1.53
CA ILE A 336 1.80 -17.31 0.45
C ILE A 336 3.06 -16.54 0.81
N TYR A 337 4.20 -17.22 0.76
CA TYR A 337 5.50 -16.62 1.03
C TYR A 337 6.27 -16.40 -0.26
N ILE A 338 6.55 -15.14 -0.56
CA ILE A 338 7.28 -14.69 -1.75
C ILE A 338 8.66 -14.20 -1.32
N SER A 339 9.70 -14.79 -1.87
CA SER A 339 11.09 -14.45 -1.54
C SER A 339 11.93 -14.21 -2.79
N GLY A 340 13.00 -13.44 -2.66
CA GLY A 340 13.97 -13.22 -3.73
C GLY A 340 14.85 -12.02 -3.46
N THR A 341 15.94 -11.87 -4.20
CA THR A 341 16.83 -10.70 -4.04
C THR A 341 16.10 -9.38 -4.32
N PRO A 342 16.58 -8.24 -3.79
CA PRO A 342 15.98 -6.95 -4.12
C PRO A 342 16.07 -6.69 -5.62
N GLY A 343 15.06 -5.99 -6.16
CA GLY A 343 15.06 -5.59 -7.57
C GLY A 343 14.64 -6.67 -8.58
N THR A 344 14.12 -7.81 -8.12
CA THR A 344 13.59 -8.90 -8.96
C THR A 344 12.13 -8.76 -9.39
N GLY A 345 11.46 -7.67 -9.00
CA GLY A 345 10.09 -7.37 -9.41
C GLY A 345 8.96 -7.89 -8.51
N LYS A 346 9.26 -8.51 -7.37
CA LYS A 346 8.28 -9.13 -6.43
C LYS A 346 7.04 -8.26 -6.16
N THR A 347 7.22 -7.08 -5.58
CA THR A 347 6.12 -6.17 -5.22
C THR A 347 5.34 -5.70 -6.46
N ALA A 348 6.02 -5.53 -7.60
CA ALA A 348 5.38 -5.09 -8.83
C ALA A 348 4.49 -6.21 -9.41
N THR A 349 4.97 -7.46 -9.42
CA THR A 349 4.20 -8.63 -9.86
C THR A 349 2.98 -8.85 -8.96
N VAL A 350 3.13 -8.73 -7.64
CA VAL A 350 1.99 -8.90 -6.72
C VAL A 350 0.92 -7.82 -6.95
N ARG A 351 1.31 -6.55 -7.10
CA ARG A 351 0.36 -5.48 -7.41
C ARG A 351 -0.32 -5.67 -8.76
N GLU A 352 0.40 -6.16 -9.76
CA GLU A 352 -0.18 -6.49 -11.08
C GLU A 352 -1.22 -7.61 -10.97
N VAL A 353 -0.93 -8.66 -10.19
CA VAL A 353 -1.88 -9.75 -9.92
C VAL A 353 -3.14 -9.22 -9.25
N ILE A 354 -3.00 -8.38 -8.22
CA ILE A 354 -4.14 -7.80 -7.51
C ILE A 354 -4.96 -6.90 -8.44
N SER A 355 -4.32 -6.06 -9.25
CA SER A 355 -5.01 -5.22 -10.24
C SER A 355 -5.82 -6.07 -11.23
N ARG A 356 -5.27 -7.22 -11.65
CA ARG A 356 -5.97 -8.16 -12.53
C ARG A 356 -7.16 -8.84 -11.85
N LEU A 357 -7.03 -9.18 -10.58
CA LEU A 357 -8.12 -9.74 -9.78
C LEU A 357 -9.21 -8.70 -9.53
N GLU A 358 -8.86 -7.44 -9.25
CA GLU A 358 -9.82 -6.33 -9.14
C GLU A 358 -10.57 -6.09 -10.46
N GLU A 359 -9.88 -6.20 -11.60
CA GLU A 359 -10.52 -6.17 -12.92
C GLU A 359 -11.51 -7.33 -13.12
N ALA A 360 -11.15 -8.55 -12.69
CA ALA A 360 -12.01 -9.74 -12.76
C ALA A 360 -13.25 -9.64 -11.85
N VAL A 361 -13.09 -9.07 -10.66
CA VAL A 361 -14.20 -8.69 -9.76
C VAL A 361 -15.09 -7.64 -10.43
N GLY A 362 -14.50 -6.63 -11.08
CA GLY A 362 -15.24 -5.61 -11.84
C GLY A 362 -16.04 -6.16 -13.02
N SER A 363 -15.61 -7.30 -13.59
CA SER A 363 -16.35 -8.05 -14.63
C SER A 363 -17.32 -9.10 -14.09
N ASP A 364 -17.50 -9.21 -12.76
CA ASP A 364 -18.40 -10.16 -12.09
C ASP A 364 -17.99 -11.64 -12.30
N GLU A 365 -16.69 -11.91 -12.49
CA GLU A 365 -16.14 -13.27 -12.61
C GLU A 365 -15.70 -13.86 -11.26
N LEU A 366 -15.33 -12.99 -10.31
CA LEU A 366 -14.84 -13.36 -8.97
C LEU A 366 -15.61 -12.62 -7.88
N ASP A 367 -15.65 -13.20 -6.67
CA ASP A 367 -16.24 -12.58 -5.50
C ASP A 367 -15.44 -11.34 -5.05
N ASP A 368 -16.15 -10.35 -4.50
CA ASP A 368 -15.55 -9.15 -3.91
C ASP A 368 -14.51 -9.53 -2.84
N PHE A 369 -13.38 -8.82 -2.80
CA PHE A 369 -12.38 -8.96 -1.75
C PHE A 369 -11.84 -7.60 -1.30
N ILE A 370 -11.38 -7.53 -0.05
CA ILE A 370 -10.74 -6.32 0.51
C ILE A 370 -9.24 -6.45 0.37
N PHE A 371 -8.60 -5.54 -0.36
CA PHE A 371 -7.15 -5.47 -0.47
C PHE A 371 -6.52 -4.48 0.53
N VAL A 372 -5.50 -4.93 1.26
CA VAL A 372 -4.75 -4.11 2.23
C VAL A 372 -3.25 -4.25 2.01
N GLU A 373 -2.55 -3.14 1.78
CA GLU A 373 -1.09 -3.10 1.69
C GLU A 373 -0.46 -2.58 2.99
N ILE A 374 0.38 -3.42 3.61
CA ILE A 374 1.18 -3.12 4.80
C ILE A 374 2.66 -3.21 4.40
N ASN A 375 3.36 -2.08 4.37
CA ASN A 375 4.79 -2.05 4.08
C ASN A 375 5.59 -1.89 5.39
N GLY A 376 6.53 -2.81 5.64
CA GLY A 376 7.35 -2.85 6.84
C GLY A 376 8.27 -1.64 7.03
N MET A 377 8.76 -1.02 5.95
CA MET A 377 9.58 0.20 6.00
C MET A 377 8.78 1.47 6.30
N LYS A 378 7.48 1.50 6.01
CA LYS A 378 6.61 2.64 6.35
C LYS A 378 6.23 2.68 7.83
N ILE A 379 6.39 1.57 8.54
CA ILE A 379 5.94 1.38 9.92
C ILE A 379 7.14 1.52 10.85
N THR A 380 7.02 2.38 11.87
CA THR A 380 8.09 2.56 12.87
C THR A 380 8.05 1.50 13.97
N ASP A 381 6.85 1.08 14.36
CA ASP A 381 6.62 0.04 15.37
C ASP A 381 5.75 -1.07 14.79
N PRO A 382 6.22 -2.33 14.74
CA PRO A 382 5.50 -3.44 14.12
C PRO A 382 4.07 -3.64 14.64
N HIS A 383 3.77 -3.27 15.89
CA HIS A 383 2.42 -3.36 16.44
C HIS A 383 1.41 -2.45 15.71
N GLN A 384 1.86 -1.36 15.07
CA GLN A 384 1.00 -0.50 14.26
C GLN A 384 0.42 -1.21 13.02
N ALA A 385 0.97 -2.36 12.62
CA ALA A 385 0.39 -3.17 11.55
C ALA A 385 -1.06 -3.61 11.88
N TYR A 386 -1.37 -3.84 13.16
CA TYR A 386 -2.73 -4.19 13.59
C TYR A 386 -3.71 -3.04 13.41
N SER A 387 -3.32 -1.82 13.77
CA SER A 387 -4.16 -0.64 13.58
C SER A 387 -4.44 -0.37 12.09
N LEU A 388 -3.45 -0.57 11.22
CA LEU A 388 -3.61 -0.40 9.77
C LEU A 388 -4.57 -1.44 9.18
N LEU A 389 -4.46 -2.69 9.61
CA LEU A 389 -5.38 -3.75 9.17
C LEU A 389 -6.82 -3.47 9.65
N TRP A 390 -7.00 -3.06 10.90
CA TRP A 390 -8.32 -2.76 11.44
C TRP A 390 -8.97 -1.54 10.76
N GLU A 391 -8.19 -0.47 10.53
CA GLU A 391 -8.64 0.72 9.79
C GLU A 391 -9.09 0.35 8.37
N ALA A 392 -8.40 -0.57 7.70
CA ALA A 392 -8.78 -1.01 6.36
C ALA A 392 -10.03 -1.91 6.34
N LEU A 393 -10.26 -2.73 7.37
CA LEU A 393 -11.40 -3.65 7.44
C LEU A 393 -12.71 -2.97 7.84
N LYS A 394 -12.70 -2.09 8.86
CA LYS A 394 -13.91 -1.46 9.42
C LYS A 394 -13.98 0.05 9.21
N GLY A 395 -12.89 0.70 8.82
CA GLY A 395 -12.82 2.16 8.65
C GLY A 395 -12.60 2.95 9.95
N ASP A 396 -12.38 2.25 11.08
CA ASP A 396 -12.21 2.85 12.39
C ASP A 396 -10.74 2.80 12.85
N ARG A 397 -10.27 3.86 13.51
CA ARG A 397 -8.94 3.88 14.12
C ARG A 397 -9.00 3.40 15.56
N ALA A 398 -8.19 2.39 15.85
CA ALA A 398 -8.02 1.84 17.19
C ALA A 398 -6.54 1.87 17.60
N SER A 399 -6.28 1.85 18.91
CA SER A 399 -4.92 1.65 19.42
C SER A 399 -4.41 0.24 19.06
N PRO A 400 -3.09 0.01 18.90
CA PRO A 400 -2.57 -1.30 18.48
C PRO A 400 -3.00 -2.49 19.36
N ALA A 401 -3.08 -2.31 20.68
CA ALA A 401 -3.52 -3.36 21.59
C ALA A 401 -5.01 -3.67 21.44
N GLN A 402 -5.85 -2.62 21.38
CA GLN A 402 -7.28 -2.79 21.14
C GLN A 402 -7.58 -3.37 19.75
N ALA A 403 -6.81 -2.96 18.74
CA ALA A 403 -6.94 -3.47 17.38
C ALA A 403 -6.67 -4.97 17.32
N LEU A 404 -5.68 -5.47 18.07
CA LEU A 404 -5.39 -6.90 18.16
C LEU A 404 -6.58 -7.67 18.75
N ASP A 405 -7.12 -7.25 19.89
CA ASP A 405 -8.26 -7.91 20.53
C ASP A 405 -9.50 -7.92 19.61
N LEU A 406 -9.72 -6.81 18.90
CA LEU A 406 -10.82 -6.68 17.94
C LEU A 406 -10.64 -7.57 16.72
N LEU A 407 -9.42 -7.64 16.16
CA LEU A 407 -9.09 -8.51 15.04
C LEU A 407 -9.21 -9.99 15.43
N GLU A 408 -8.72 -10.38 16.61
CA GLU A 408 -8.85 -11.75 17.09
C GLU A 408 -10.33 -12.13 17.28
N ARG A 409 -11.13 -11.25 17.87
CA ARG A 409 -12.58 -11.50 18.00
C ARG A 409 -13.25 -11.58 16.64
N GLU A 410 -12.88 -10.72 15.69
CA GLU A 410 -13.42 -10.74 14.33
C GLU A 410 -13.06 -12.06 13.66
N PHE A 411 -11.79 -12.44 13.58
CA PHE A 411 -11.37 -13.66 12.87
C PHE A 411 -11.82 -14.97 13.52
N ASN A 412 -12.05 -14.98 14.84
CA ASN A 412 -12.60 -16.14 15.55
C ASN A 412 -14.12 -16.27 15.41
N ASN A 413 -14.86 -15.16 15.27
CA ASN A 413 -16.32 -15.21 15.21
C ASN A 413 -16.79 -15.62 13.79
N PRO A 414 -17.55 -16.71 13.62
CA PRO A 414 -18.10 -17.10 12.33
C PRO A 414 -19.11 -16.06 11.83
N SER A 415 -18.76 -15.40 10.72
CA SER A 415 -19.69 -14.55 9.98
C SER A 415 -19.83 -15.09 8.55
N PRO A 416 -21.00 -15.67 8.18
CA PRO A 416 -21.17 -16.34 6.89
C PRO A 416 -21.05 -15.38 5.70
N ARG A 417 -21.35 -14.08 5.92
CA ARG A 417 -21.24 -13.01 4.93
C ARG A 417 -19.88 -12.30 4.90
N ARG A 418 -18.84 -12.87 5.52
CA ARG A 418 -17.51 -12.25 5.51
C ARG A 418 -16.93 -12.22 4.10
N ILE A 419 -16.55 -11.03 3.67
CA ILE A 419 -15.81 -10.79 2.44
C ILE A 419 -14.36 -11.26 2.66
N PRO A 420 -13.77 -12.06 1.75
CA PRO A 420 -12.35 -12.41 1.80
C PRO A 420 -11.46 -11.17 1.88
N CYS A 421 -10.40 -11.23 2.69
CA CYS A 421 -9.44 -10.14 2.81
C CYS A 421 -8.05 -10.59 2.36
N VAL A 422 -7.47 -9.87 1.40
CA VAL A 422 -6.11 -10.08 0.91
C VAL A 422 -5.20 -9.02 1.52
N VAL A 423 -4.27 -9.46 2.36
CA VAL A 423 -3.28 -8.60 3.02
C VAL A 423 -1.91 -8.83 2.40
N LEU A 424 -1.34 -7.77 1.81
CA LEU A 424 0.04 -7.75 1.34
C LEU A 424 0.95 -7.19 2.43
N MET A 425 1.83 -8.03 2.97
CA MET A 425 2.91 -7.65 3.86
C MET A 425 4.21 -7.52 3.06
N ASP A 426 4.56 -6.30 2.65
CA ASP A 426 5.78 -5.99 1.92
C ASP A 426 6.95 -5.68 2.86
N GLU A 427 8.17 -6.06 2.47
CA GLU A 427 9.39 -5.93 3.30
C GLU A 427 9.22 -6.53 4.70
N LEU A 428 8.76 -7.78 4.73
CA LEU A 428 8.46 -8.53 5.95
C LEU A 428 9.68 -8.66 6.89
N ASP A 429 10.89 -8.66 6.34
CA ASP A 429 12.15 -8.70 7.09
C ASP A 429 12.31 -7.52 8.07
N GLN A 430 11.69 -6.38 7.78
CA GLN A 430 11.71 -5.20 8.65
C GLN A 430 10.75 -5.29 9.84
N LEU A 431 9.71 -6.12 9.72
CA LEU A 431 8.74 -6.35 10.80
C LEU A 431 9.23 -7.40 11.82
N VAL A 432 10.38 -8.05 11.56
CA VAL A 432 10.94 -9.07 12.44
C VAL A 432 11.59 -8.42 13.66
N THR A 433 10.95 -8.60 14.82
CA THR A 433 11.50 -8.23 16.13
C THR A 433 11.92 -9.45 16.93
N LYS A 434 12.60 -9.23 18.08
CA LYS A 434 12.96 -10.32 19.00
C LYS A 434 11.73 -11.07 19.53
N ASN A 435 10.61 -10.38 19.74
CA ASN A 435 9.40 -10.96 20.31
C ASN A 435 8.50 -11.65 19.27
N GLN A 436 8.64 -11.34 17.97
CA GLN A 436 7.96 -12.00 16.84
C GLN A 436 6.42 -12.13 16.92
N ALA A 437 5.78 -11.50 17.90
CA ALA A 437 4.35 -11.66 18.16
C ALA A 437 3.48 -11.20 16.99
N VAL A 438 3.87 -10.10 16.34
CA VAL A 438 3.19 -9.55 15.16
C VAL A 438 3.11 -10.60 14.05
N MET A 439 4.26 -11.14 13.67
CA MET A 439 4.39 -12.18 12.65
C MET A 439 3.56 -13.42 12.99
N TYR A 440 3.64 -13.88 14.24
CA TYR A 440 2.89 -15.06 14.68
C TYR A 440 1.38 -14.87 14.47
N ASN A 441 0.83 -13.72 14.88
CA ASN A 441 -0.61 -13.45 14.78
C ASN A 441 -1.08 -13.37 13.32
N PHE A 442 -0.36 -12.64 12.46
CA PHE A 442 -0.69 -12.53 11.03
C PHE A 442 -0.69 -13.88 10.32
N PHE A 443 0.21 -14.81 10.69
CA PHE A 443 0.22 -16.16 10.10
C PHE A 443 -0.68 -17.17 10.83
N ASN A 444 -1.18 -16.84 12.03
CA ASN A 444 -2.14 -17.67 12.74
C ASN A 444 -3.56 -17.42 12.23
N TRP A 445 -3.93 -16.17 11.93
CA TRP A 445 -5.29 -15.83 11.53
C TRP A 445 -5.80 -16.54 10.27
N PRO A 446 -5.00 -16.79 9.20
CA PRO A 446 -5.44 -17.56 8.05
C PRO A 446 -5.79 -19.02 8.37
N THR A 447 -5.20 -19.58 9.43
CA THR A 447 -5.45 -20.97 9.84
C THR A 447 -6.80 -21.16 10.55
N LEU A 448 -7.45 -20.06 10.93
CA LEU A 448 -8.77 -20.08 11.54
C LEU A 448 -9.84 -20.33 10.47
N ARG A 449 -10.74 -21.29 10.70
CA ARG A 449 -11.72 -21.76 9.71
C ARG A 449 -12.63 -20.68 9.14
N HIS A 450 -12.95 -19.65 9.93
CA HIS A 450 -13.92 -18.61 9.56
C HIS A 450 -13.27 -17.25 9.25
N SER A 451 -11.94 -17.20 9.15
CA SER A 451 -11.22 -15.94 8.99
C SER A 451 -11.29 -15.39 7.56
N ARG A 452 -11.29 -16.26 6.54
CA ARG A 452 -11.24 -15.88 5.11
C ARG A 452 -10.14 -14.84 4.80
N LEU A 453 -9.02 -14.94 5.52
CA LEU A 453 -7.87 -14.04 5.41
C LEU A 453 -6.77 -14.69 4.58
N ILE A 454 -6.34 -14.00 3.54
CA ILE A 454 -5.23 -14.40 2.68
C ILE A 454 -4.05 -13.47 2.94
N VAL A 455 -2.91 -14.02 3.34
CA VAL A 455 -1.70 -13.25 3.66
C VAL A 455 -0.64 -13.49 2.59
N LEU A 456 -0.25 -12.42 1.90
CA LEU A 456 0.86 -12.37 0.96
C LEU A 456 2.08 -11.77 1.66
N ALA A 457 3.05 -12.61 1.98
CA ALA A 457 4.29 -12.19 2.65
C ALA A 457 5.42 -12.01 1.63
N VAL A 458 5.93 -10.81 1.44
CA VAL A 458 7.06 -10.52 0.55
C VAL A 458 8.32 -10.20 1.36
N ALA A 459 9.39 -10.95 1.12
CA ALA A 459 10.67 -10.79 1.81
C ALA A 459 11.89 -10.86 0.87
N ASN A 460 13.04 -10.37 1.34
CA ASN A 460 14.28 -10.36 0.54
C ASN A 460 15.09 -11.67 0.62
N THR A 461 14.90 -12.46 1.67
CA THR A 461 15.70 -13.68 1.91
C THR A 461 14.83 -14.93 1.84
N MET A 462 15.33 -16.00 1.22
CA MET A 462 14.64 -17.29 1.16
C MET A 462 14.52 -17.94 2.55
N ASP A 463 15.58 -17.81 3.35
CA ASP A 463 15.70 -18.51 4.64
C ASP A 463 15.11 -17.75 5.83
N LEU A 464 14.42 -16.62 5.60
CA LEU A 464 13.82 -15.83 6.70
C LEU A 464 12.95 -16.71 7.61
N PRO A 465 12.06 -17.56 7.08
CA PRO A 465 11.17 -18.36 7.91
C PRO A 465 11.90 -19.42 8.74
N GLU A 466 13.04 -19.91 8.27
CA GLU A 466 13.79 -20.99 8.94
C GLU A 466 14.83 -20.44 9.92
N ARG A 467 15.46 -19.32 9.58
CA ARG A 467 16.51 -18.71 10.42
C ARG A 467 15.94 -17.89 11.55
N THR A 468 14.87 -17.14 11.28
CA THR A 468 14.38 -16.12 12.21
C THR A 468 13.06 -16.47 12.85
N LEU A 469 12.15 -17.14 12.14
CA LEU A 469 10.83 -17.45 12.70
C LEU A 469 10.86 -18.74 13.52
N SER A 470 10.05 -18.79 14.57
CA SER A 470 9.85 -20.03 15.34
C SER A 470 9.36 -21.17 14.44
N ASN A 471 9.76 -22.42 14.75
CA ASN A 471 9.35 -23.64 14.03
C ASN A 471 7.81 -23.74 13.81
N LYS A 472 7.02 -23.20 14.75
CA LYS A 472 5.55 -23.15 14.64
C LYS A 472 5.07 -22.27 13.47
N ILE A 473 5.77 -21.16 13.21
CA ILE A 473 5.43 -20.20 12.16
C ILE A 473 5.95 -20.72 10.81
N SER A 474 7.17 -21.27 10.78
CA SER A 474 7.77 -21.84 9.58
C SER A 474 6.95 -23.00 9.00
N SER A 475 6.39 -23.85 9.87
CA SER A 475 5.50 -24.95 9.45
C SER A 475 4.23 -24.45 8.74
N ARG A 476 3.68 -23.30 9.15
CA ARG A 476 2.48 -22.70 8.54
C ARG A 476 2.80 -22.01 7.21
N LEU A 477 3.96 -21.38 7.12
CA LEU A 477 4.51 -20.76 5.91
C LEU A 477 5.10 -21.78 4.90
N GLY A 478 5.15 -23.06 5.26
CA GLY A 478 5.86 -24.09 4.50
C GLY A 478 5.14 -24.56 3.24
N LEU A 479 3.84 -24.27 3.09
CA LEU A 479 3.00 -24.91 2.07
C LEU A 479 3.10 -24.27 0.68
N THR A 480 3.19 -22.94 0.60
CA THR A 480 3.23 -22.22 -0.70
C THR A 480 4.34 -21.16 -0.70
N ARG A 481 5.54 -21.60 -1.08
CA ARG A 481 6.73 -20.72 -1.19
C ARG A 481 7.05 -20.47 -2.66
N ILE A 482 7.09 -19.20 -3.06
CA ILE A 482 7.42 -18.76 -4.41
C ILE A 482 8.75 -18.00 -4.36
N THR A 483 9.73 -18.47 -5.12
CA THR A 483 11.06 -17.86 -5.20
C THR A 483 11.21 -17.08 -6.49
N PHE A 484 11.66 -15.84 -6.38
CA PHE A 484 11.96 -14.95 -7.49
C PHE A 484 13.47 -14.92 -7.69
N PRO A 485 14.01 -15.69 -8.67
CA PRO A 485 15.44 -15.67 -8.97
C PRO A 485 15.88 -14.31 -9.51
N GLY A 486 17.19 -14.02 -9.47
CA GLY A 486 17.74 -12.85 -10.17
C GLY A 486 17.45 -12.90 -11.68
N TYR A 487 17.35 -11.73 -12.32
CA TYR A 487 17.09 -11.70 -13.77
C TYR A 487 18.30 -12.17 -14.57
N ASN A 488 18.05 -13.03 -15.57
CA ASN A 488 19.05 -13.40 -16.56
C ASN A 488 19.31 -12.23 -17.55
N HIS A 489 20.45 -12.25 -18.23
CA HIS A 489 20.83 -11.21 -19.18
C HIS A 489 19.81 -11.05 -20.33
N GLU A 490 19.20 -12.15 -20.80
CA GLU A 490 18.14 -12.11 -21.83
C GLU A 490 16.86 -11.46 -21.29
N GLN A 491 16.49 -11.76 -20.05
CA GLN A 491 15.32 -11.17 -19.38
C GLN A 491 15.52 -9.66 -19.16
N LEU A 492 16.70 -9.24 -18.69
CA LEU A 492 17.05 -7.83 -18.54
C LEU A 492 17.02 -7.10 -19.89
N MET A 493 17.51 -7.73 -20.96
CA MET A 493 17.44 -7.17 -22.31
C MET A 493 15.98 -6.95 -22.75
N LYS A 494 15.10 -7.95 -22.58
CA LYS A 494 13.68 -7.84 -22.92
C LYS A 494 12.97 -6.76 -22.09
N ILE A 495 13.29 -6.65 -20.79
CA ILE A 495 12.75 -5.60 -19.91
C ILE A 495 13.15 -4.21 -20.42
N ILE A 496 14.43 -3.98 -20.72
CA ILE A 496 14.90 -2.67 -21.22
C ILE A 496 14.27 -2.35 -22.57
N GLN A 497 14.17 -3.33 -23.47
CA GLN A 497 13.53 -3.17 -24.78
C GLN A 497 12.05 -2.79 -24.62
N SER A 498 11.29 -3.50 -23.79
CA SER A 498 9.89 -3.19 -23.51
C SER A 498 9.68 -1.77 -22.95
N ARG A 499 10.62 -1.24 -22.16
CA ARG A 499 10.57 0.17 -21.70
C ARG A 499 10.87 1.19 -22.79
N LEU A 500 11.71 0.82 -23.75
CA LEU A 500 12.12 1.67 -24.88
C LEU A 500 11.13 1.61 -26.04
N GLU A 501 10.28 0.57 -26.12
CA GLU A 501 9.20 0.45 -27.09
C GLU A 501 8.26 1.67 -27.03
N GLY A 502 8.21 2.43 -28.11
CA GLY A 502 7.40 3.66 -28.25
C GLY A 502 8.13 4.97 -27.95
N VAL A 503 9.46 4.95 -27.80
CA VAL A 503 10.29 6.16 -27.91
C VAL A 503 10.59 6.42 -29.40
N PRO A 504 10.30 7.61 -29.94
CA PRO A 504 10.60 7.93 -31.33
C PRO A 504 12.11 8.14 -31.52
N GLY A 505 12.68 7.50 -32.55
CA GLY A 505 14.11 7.50 -32.81
C GLY A 505 14.79 6.36 -32.04
N ASN A 506 15.53 5.52 -32.74
CA ASN A 506 16.29 4.43 -32.14
C ASN A 506 17.50 5.00 -31.37
N ILE A 507 17.23 5.60 -30.21
CA ILE A 507 18.21 6.35 -29.41
C ILE A 507 19.27 5.40 -28.84
N VAL A 508 18.91 4.16 -28.53
CA VAL A 508 19.81 3.19 -27.90
C VAL A 508 20.11 2.06 -28.86
N ASP A 509 21.40 1.84 -29.13
CA ASP A 509 21.81 0.71 -29.97
C ASP A 509 21.53 -0.62 -29.26
N ALA A 510 21.03 -1.62 -30.00
CA ALA A 510 20.69 -2.93 -29.44
C ALA A 510 21.91 -3.64 -28.82
N ASP A 511 23.08 -3.51 -29.45
CA ASP A 511 24.35 -4.06 -28.92
C ASP A 511 24.75 -3.41 -27.59
N ALA A 512 24.40 -2.13 -27.40
CA ALA A 512 24.65 -1.41 -26.18
C ALA A 512 23.74 -1.95 -25.04
N VAL A 513 22.45 -2.18 -25.32
CA VAL A 513 21.53 -2.84 -24.38
C VAL A 513 22.04 -4.23 -24.00
N GLN A 514 22.47 -5.03 -24.98
CA GLN A 514 22.99 -6.37 -24.72
C GLN A 514 24.24 -6.33 -23.81
N PHE A 515 25.16 -5.40 -24.08
CA PHE A 515 26.34 -5.20 -23.25
C PHE A 515 25.98 -4.79 -21.81
N ALA A 516 25.03 -3.87 -21.64
CA ALA A 516 24.54 -3.44 -20.33
C ALA A 516 23.93 -4.61 -19.55
N SER A 517 23.01 -5.35 -20.17
CA SER A 517 22.32 -6.48 -19.56
C SER A 517 23.28 -7.58 -19.13
N ARG A 518 24.25 -7.96 -19.97
CA ARG A 518 25.26 -8.97 -19.62
C ARG A 518 26.11 -8.53 -18.43
N LYS A 519 26.53 -7.27 -18.40
CA LYS A 519 27.39 -6.76 -17.31
C LYS A 519 26.63 -6.68 -15.98
N VAL A 520 25.36 -6.28 -15.99
CA VAL A 520 24.53 -6.20 -14.78
C VAL A 520 24.11 -7.58 -14.27
N ALA A 521 23.73 -8.49 -15.17
CA ALA A 521 23.40 -9.87 -14.82
C ALA A 521 24.59 -10.59 -14.15
N ALA A 522 25.82 -10.37 -14.63
CA ALA A 522 27.02 -10.96 -14.04
C ALA A 522 27.35 -10.46 -12.62
N VAL A 523 26.88 -9.26 -12.24
CA VAL A 523 27.20 -8.66 -10.93
C VAL A 523 26.06 -8.83 -9.92
N SER A 524 24.81 -8.57 -10.33
CA SER A 524 23.69 -8.47 -9.38
C SER A 524 22.37 -9.03 -9.90
N GLY A 525 22.12 -9.01 -11.21
CA GLY A 525 20.81 -9.45 -11.77
C GLY A 525 19.61 -8.59 -11.33
N ASP A 526 19.85 -7.34 -10.90
CA ASP A 526 18.83 -6.38 -10.46
C ASP A 526 18.36 -5.51 -11.64
N ALA A 527 17.05 -5.48 -11.89
CA ALA A 527 16.45 -4.67 -12.95
C ALA A 527 16.51 -3.16 -12.68
N ARG A 528 16.43 -2.71 -11.40
CA ARG A 528 16.53 -1.29 -11.03
C ARG A 528 17.90 -0.75 -11.45
N ARG A 529 18.96 -1.47 -11.09
CA ARG A 529 20.34 -1.12 -11.46
C ARG A 529 20.54 -1.09 -12.97
N ALA A 530 19.96 -2.04 -13.71
CA ALA A 530 20.03 -2.06 -15.17
C ALA A 530 19.37 -0.83 -15.81
N LEU A 531 18.17 -0.48 -15.35
CA LEU A 531 17.42 0.69 -15.81
C LEU A 531 18.14 2.00 -15.46
N ASP A 532 18.72 2.11 -14.26
CA ASP A 532 19.47 3.30 -13.84
C ASP A 532 20.74 3.52 -14.68
N ILE A 533 21.47 2.45 -15.02
CA ILE A 533 22.63 2.52 -15.92
C ILE A 533 22.20 3.00 -17.32
N CYS A 534 21.11 2.45 -17.86
CA CYS A 534 20.59 2.88 -19.15
C CYS A 534 20.11 4.33 -19.12
N ARG A 535 19.40 4.74 -18.07
CA ARG A 535 18.99 6.13 -17.85
C ARG A 535 20.19 7.07 -17.80
N ARG A 536 21.24 6.71 -17.06
CA ARG A 536 22.47 7.49 -16.97
C ARG A 536 23.18 7.56 -18.32
N ALA A 537 23.21 6.48 -19.09
CA ALA A 537 23.80 6.49 -20.43
C ALA A 537 23.04 7.42 -21.40
N VAL A 538 21.70 7.49 -21.29
CA VAL A 538 20.89 8.46 -22.05
C VAL A 538 21.21 9.89 -21.64
N GLU A 539 21.40 10.16 -20.34
CA GLU A 539 21.82 11.49 -19.84
C GLU A 539 23.19 11.92 -20.38
N LEU A 540 24.15 10.99 -20.43
CA LEU A 540 25.47 11.26 -21.00
C LEU A 540 25.40 11.52 -22.51
N ALA A 541 24.59 10.75 -23.25
CA ALA A 541 24.37 10.96 -24.68
C ALA A 541 23.66 12.29 -24.99
N GLU A 542 22.74 12.70 -24.13
CA GLU A 542 22.08 14.02 -24.19
C GLU A 542 23.10 15.15 -23.94
N GLY A 543 23.95 15.01 -22.91
CA GLY A 543 25.03 15.98 -22.62
C GLY A 543 26.10 16.08 -23.71
N ASP A 544 26.44 14.95 -24.35
CA ASP A 544 27.39 14.90 -25.47
C ASP A 544 26.77 15.39 -26.80
N SER A 545 25.44 15.58 -26.86
CA SER A 545 24.74 16.12 -28.03
C SER A 545 24.64 17.65 -27.94
N PRO A 546 25.42 18.44 -28.71
CA PRO A 546 25.52 19.89 -28.54
C PRO A 546 24.33 20.67 -29.14
N GLY A 547 23.09 20.20 -29.01
CA GLY A 547 21.93 20.72 -29.74
C GLY A 547 20.64 20.98 -28.96
N ALA A 548 20.53 20.62 -27.67
CA ALA A 548 19.27 20.73 -26.93
C ALA A 548 19.30 21.70 -25.72
N GLY A 549 20.45 22.33 -25.44
CA GLY A 549 20.64 23.13 -24.23
C GLY A 549 20.50 24.65 -24.38
N ASP A 550 20.65 25.23 -25.57
CA ASP A 550 20.59 26.68 -25.75
C ASP A 550 19.74 27.09 -26.96
N PRO A 551 18.76 28.01 -26.81
CA PRO A 551 18.16 28.69 -27.93
C PRO A 551 19.25 29.52 -28.64
N MET A 552 19.73 28.96 -29.75
CA MET A 552 20.43 29.59 -30.86
C MET A 552 20.63 31.11 -30.75
N THR A 553 21.75 31.56 -30.18
CA THR A 553 22.38 32.81 -30.61
C THR A 553 23.10 32.53 -31.94
N PRO A 554 22.72 33.17 -33.06
CA PRO A 554 23.30 32.90 -34.36
C PRO A 554 24.60 33.69 -34.48
N SER A 555 25.67 33.27 -33.81
CA SER A 555 26.99 33.80 -34.15
C SER A 555 28.11 32.87 -33.72
N LYS A 556 28.57 32.10 -34.71
CA LYS A 556 29.85 31.38 -34.88
C LYS A 556 29.64 29.92 -35.28
N LYS A 557 29.25 29.73 -36.54
CA LYS A 557 29.70 28.55 -37.27
C LYS A 557 31.17 28.78 -37.63
N ALA A 558 32.07 28.05 -36.98
CA ALA A 558 33.41 27.84 -37.51
C ALA A 558 33.29 26.84 -38.69
N PRO A 559 33.78 27.17 -39.90
CA PRO A 559 33.79 26.24 -41.01
C PRO A 559 35.09 25.41 -40.96
N GLY A 560 34.98 24.08 -40.92
CA GLY A 560 36.13 23.22 -41.16
C GLY A 560 36.32 22.09 -40.14
N SER A 561 35.44 21.10 -40.17
CA SER A 561 35.83 19.71 -39.86
C SER A 561 34.81 18.80 -40.54
N GLY A 562 35.28 17.96 -41.46
CA GLY A 562 34.46 17.10 -42.31
C GLY A 562 33.34 16.39 -41.55
N ALA A 563 32.16 16.32 -42.17
CA ALA A 563 30.96 15.75 -41.60
C ALA A 563 31.20 14.29 -41.14
N PRO A 564 31.20 13.99 -39.83
CA PRO A 564 30.82 12.66 -39.39
C PRO A 564 29.29 12.64 -39.36
N ASP A 565 28.71 11.86 -40.26
CA ASP A 565 27.34 11.32 -40.25
C ASP A 565 26.43 11.84 -39.10
N GLN A 566 25.58 12.82 -39.43
CA GLN A 566 24.63 13.43 -38.47
C GLN A 566 23.65 12.40 -37.87
N SER A 567 23.54 11.19 -38.44
CA SER A 567 22.68 10.11 -37.94
C SER A 567 23.17 9.44 -36.66
N ARG A 568 24.46 9.59 -36.31
CA ARG A 568 25.09 8.99 -35.11
C ARG A 568 25.21 9.96 -33.93
N ARG A 569 24.97 11.25 -34.13
CA ARG A 569 25.05 12.26 -33.06
C ARG A 569 23.77 12.16 -32.23
N GLY A 570 23.90 11.68 -31.00
CA GLY A 570 22.77 11.46 -30.08
C GLY A 570 22.28 10.02 -29.98
N ARG A 571 23.10 9.02 -30.31
CA ARG A 571 22.80 7.63 -29.95
C ARG A 571 23.62 7.17 -28.75
N VAL A 572 22.99 6.35 -27.92
CA VAL A 572 23.64 5.65 -26.81
C VAL A 572 24.38 4.45 -27.40
N THR A 573 25.69 4.61 -27.54
CA THR A 573 26.60 3.57 -28.01
C THR A 573 27.18 2.78 -26.84
N ILE A 574 27.87 1.68 -27.16
CA ILE A 574 28.56 0.84 -26.15
C ILE A 574 29.57 1.66 -25.34
N SER A 575 30.24 2.67 -25.92
CA SER A 575 31.18 3.52 -25.19
C SER A 575 30.49 4.39 -24.13
N THR A 576 29.30 4.91 -24.44
CA THR A 576 28.51 5.70 -23.50
C THR A 576 28.03 4.85 -22.32
N ILE A 577 27.59 3.61 -22.59
CA ILE A 577 27.21 2.67 -21.53
C ILE A 577 28.43 2.26 -20.70
N LYS A 578 29.60 1.99 -21.32
CA LYS A 578 30.84 1.72 -20.58
C LYS A 578 31.19 2.87 -19.64
N ARG A 579 31.07 4.12 -20.11
CA ARG A 579 31.26 5.32 -19.28
C ARG A 579 30.25 5.40 -18.13
N ALA A 580 28.97 5.13 -18.39
CA ALA A 580 27.92 5.11 -17.36
C ALA A 580 28.13 4.00 -16.31
N ILE A 581 28.50 2.79 -16.74
CA ILE A 581 28.83 1.68 -15.84
C ILE A 581 30.04 2.04 -15.00
N ASN A 582 31.09 2.58 -15.61
CA ASN A 582 32.28 3.01 -14.86
C ASN A 582 31.91 4.09 -13.84
N GLU A 583 31.14 5.10 -14.21
CA GLU A 583 30.66 6.13 -13.27
C GLU A 583 29.85 5.52 -12.10
N ALA A 584 28.95 4.58 -12.40
CA ALA A 584 28.11 3.92 -11.40
C ALA A 584 28.84 2.86 -10.54
N THR A 585 30.01 2.39 -10.98
CA THR A 585 30.79 1.36 -10.28
C THR A 585 32.08 1.89 -9.67
N THR A 586 32.54 3.07 -10.09
CA THR A 586 33.72 3.70 -9.50
C THR A 586 33.44 4.03 -8.05
N ASN A 587 34.34 3.58 -7.17
CA ASN A 587 34.22 3.85 -5.75
C ASN A 587 34.36 5.37 -5.50
N PRO A 588 33.36 6.05 -4.91
CA PRO A 588 33.41 7.49 -4.64
C PRO A 588 34.56 7.85 -3.70
N ILE A 589 34.97 6.93 -2.82
CA ILE A 589 36.11 7.09 -1.92
C ILE A 589 37.40 7.30 -2.73
N GLN A 590 37.61 6.53 -3.81
CA GLN A 590 38.80 6.68 -4.65
C GLN A 590 38.83 8.03 -5.39
N GLN A 591 37.67 8.51 -5.85
CA GLN A 591 37.57 9.83 -6.48
C GLN A 591 37.86 10.94 -5.46
N HIS A 592 37.31 10.82 -4.25
CA HIS A 592 37.56 11.75 -3.16
C HIS A 592 39.04 11.76 -2.76
N LEU A 593 39.66 10.60 -2.59
CA LEU A 593 41.09 10.45 -2.29
C LEU A 593 42.00 11.10 -3.34
N ARG A 594 41.65 11.00 -4.63
CA ARG A 594 42.38 11.68 -5.71
C ARG A 594 42.21 13.20 -5.67
N GLY A 595 41.05 13.68 -5.23
CA GLY A 595 40.75 15.11 -5.08
C GLY A 595 41.25 15.75 -3.79
N LEU A 596 41.84 14.99 -2.86
CA LEU A 596 42.32 15.51 -1.58
C LEU A 596 43.45 16.54 -1.74
N PRO A 597 43.56 17.51 -0.82
CA PRO A 597 44.73 18.36 -0.70
C PRO A 597 46.00 17.52 -0.48
N LEU A 598 47.13 18.05 -0.95
CA LEU A 598 48.41 17.36 -0.91
C LEU A 598 48.87 17.02 0.52
N THR A 599 48.60 17.90 1.50
CA THR A 599 48.89 17.65 2.93
C THR A 599 48.14 16.43 3.47
N SER A 600 46.87 16.28 3.11
CA SER A 600 46.03 15.14 3.49
C SER A 600 46.51 13.85 2.80
N LYS A 601 46.89 13.93 1.52
CA LYS A 601 47.49 12.79 0.78
C LYS A 601 48.82 12.34 1.37
N MET A 602 49.67 13.27 1.76
CA MET A 602 50.95 13.00 2.42
C MET A 602 50.77 12.33 3.77
N LEU A 603 49.81 12.81 4.58
CA LEU A 603 49.49 12.20 5.87
C LEU A 603 48.97 10.76 5.70
N MET A 604 48.11 10.51 4.70
CA MET A 604 47.63 9.16 4.36
C MET A 604 48.75 8.25 3.87
N ALA A 605 49.66 8.75 3.04
CA ALA A 605 50.83 8.01 2.57
C ALA A 605 51.77 7.62 3.72
N ALA A 606 52.06 8.57 4.62
CA ALA A 606 52.90 8.33 5.80
C ALA A 606 52.25 7.35 6.77
N LEU A 607 50.93 7.41 6.94
CA LEU A 607 50.15 6.45 7.72
C LEU A 607 50.27 5.03 7.15
N ILE A 608 50.10 4.83 5.85
CA ILE A 608 50.25 3.50 5.21
C ILE A 608 51.67 2.97 5.33
N LEU A 609 52.68 3.81 5.12
CA LEU A 609 54.08 3.42 5.31
C LEU A 609 54.35 3.03 6.77
N ARG A 610 53.76 3.75 7.73
CA ARG A 610 53.88 3.40 9.15
C ARG A 610 53.20 2.09 9.46
N ILE A 611 51.96 1.86 9.00
CA ILE A 611 51.22 0.60 9.17
C ILE A 611 52.00 -0.58 8.59
N ARG A 612 52.59 -0.43 7.39
CA ARG A 612 53.45 -1.45 6.79
C ARG A 612 54.72 -1.73 7.60
N ARG A 613 55.34 -0.70 8.19
CA ARG A 613 56.57 -0.83 8.98
C ARG A 613 56.32 -1.37 10.40
N SER A 614 55.22 -0.98 11.03
CA SER A 614 54.88 -1.41 12.39
C SER A 614 54.14 -2.75 12.40
N GLY A 615 53.44 -3.10 11.33
CA GLY A 615 52.53 -4.24 11.28
C GLY A 615 51.27 -4.07 12.14
N LEU A 616 51.08 -2.90 12.77
CA LEU A 616 49.95 -2.59 13.62
C LEU A 616 48.93 -1.75 12.84
N ALA A 617 47.65 -2.13 12.95
CA ALA A 617 46.54 -1.41 12.30
C ALA A 617 46.24 -0.05 12.96
N GLU A 618 46.68 0.15 14.20
CA GLU A 618 46.60 1.41 14.93
C GLU A 618 47.99 2.04 15.03
N THR A 619 48.06 3.34 14.77
CA THR A 619 49.29 4.13 14.90
C THR A 619 49.00 5.41 15.67
N THR A 620 50.01 6.06 16.25
CA THR A 620 49.80 7.38 16.88
C THR A 620 50.02 8.50 15.87
N LEU A 621 49.33 9.62 16.03
CA LEU A 621 49.55 10.80 15.20
C LEU A 621 51.01 11.27 15.29
N GLY A 622 51.65 11.13 16.44
CA GLY A 622 53.08 11.42 16.61
C GLY A 622 53.99 10.57 15.72
N GLU A 623 53.79 9.26 15.70
CA GLU A 623 54.61 8.35 14.90
C GLU A 623 54.43 8.56 13.39
N THR A 624 53.20 8.87 12.96
CA THR A 624 52.88 9.17 11.56
C THR A 624 53.47 10.50 11.12
N LEU A 625 53.46 11.51 12.00
CA LEU A 625 54.19 12.76 11.78
C LEU A 625 55.69 12.51 11.67
N ASP A 626 56.28 11.71 12.58
CA ASP A 626 57.71 11.36 12.56
C ASP A 626 58.11 10.57 11.30
N GLU A 627 57.21 9.75 10.76
CA GLU A 627 57.37 9.08 9.46
C GLU A 627 57.30 10.08 8.30
N LEU A 628 56.32 10.99 8.33
CA LEU A 628 56.18 12.05 7.33
C LEU A 628 57.43 12.95 7.30
N GLN A 629 58.04 13.26 8.45
CA GLN A 629 59.29 14.03 8.49
C GLN A 629 60.46 13.28 7.86
N ARG A 630 60.55 11.97 8.09
CA ARG A 630 61.60 11.13 7.48
C ARG A 630 61.46 11.07 5.96
N VAL A 631 60.23 10.94 5.46
CA VAL A 631 59.93 10.98 4.02
C VAL A 631 60.30 12.34 3.42
N ALA A 632 59.84 13.43 4.06
CA ALA A 632 60.10 14.79 3.64
C ALA A 632 61.61 15.10 3.54
N ALA A 633 62.40 14.61 4.49
CA ALA A 633 63.85 14.82 4.53
C ALA A 633 64.61 14.05 3.43
N PHE A 634 64.01 12.99 2.87
CA PHE A 634 64.62 12.15 1.84
C PHE A 634 64.22 12.55 0.41
N SER A 635 63.25 13.46 0.25
CA SER A 635 62.82 13.96 -1.06
C SER A 635 63.88 14.89 -1.66
N ALA A 636 64.42 14.50 -2.82
CA ALA A 636 65.56 15.17 -3.45
C ALA A 636 65.24 16.58 -4.02
N ARG A 637 63.96 17.00 -4.13
CA ARG A 637 63.53 18.34 -4.55
C ARG A 637 62.02 18.53 -4.29
N PRO A 638 61.58 19.18 -3.20
CA PRO A 638 60.19 19.58 -3.09
C PRO A 638 59.88 20.71 -4.10
N PRO A 639 58.71 20.73 -4.74
CA PRO A 639 58.30 21.85 -5.59
C PRO A 639 58.28 23.17 -4.79
N PRO A 640 58.54 24.34 -5.43
CA PRO A 640 58.82 25.61 -4.73
C PRO A 640 57.67 26.10 -3.82
N GLY A 641 56.42 25.75 -4.12
CA GLY A 641 55.28 26.02 -3.22
C GLY A 641 55.26 25.17 -1.94
N MET A 642 55.88 23.98 -1.96
CA MET A 642 55.97 23.06 -0.82
C MET A 642 57.22 23.27 0.03
N ALA A 643 58.26 23.91 -0.52
CA ALA A 643 59.41 24.39 0.25
C ALA A 643 59.05 25.41 1.34
N GLN A 644 57.83 25.98 1.30
CA GLN A 644 57.26 26.85 2.35
C GLN A 644 56.47 26.10 3.43
N ILE A 645 55.98 24.89 3.13
CA ILE A 645 55.19 24.04 4.07
C ILE A 645 56.11 23.12 4.89
N LEU A 646 57.19 22.65 4.26
CA LEU A 646 58.18 21.74 4.83
C LEU A 646 59.26 22.33 5.78
N PRO A 647 59.58 23.64 5.85
CA PRO A 647 60.71 24.12 6.65
C PRO A 647 60.45 24.08 8.17
N GLY A 648 59.24 23.72 8.60
CA GLY A 648 58.96 23.35 9.99
C GLY A 648 59.38 21.92 10.37
N LEU A 649 59.72 21.06 9.38
CA LEU A 649 60.08 19.64 9.60
C LEU A 649 61.60 19.37 9.56
N ALA A 650 62.41 20.26 8.98
CA ALA A 650 63.85 20.12 9.01
C ALA A 650 64.38 20.55 10.38
N LYS A 651 65.14 19.68 11.05
CA LYS A 651 65.87 20.02 12.29
C LYS A 651 66.61 21.34 12.10
N GLY A 652 66.41 22.24 13.07
CA GLY A 652 66.71 23.66 13.02
C GLY A 652 68.00 24.07 12.32
N ASN A 653 67.87 24.98 11.37
CA ASN A 653 68.95 25.91 11.08
C ASN A 653 68.91 26.99 12.17
N GLN A 654 69.91 27.00 13.06
CA GLN A 654 70.06 28.04 14.06
C GLN A 654 70.36 29.37 13.36
N VAL A 655 69.34 30.21 13.23
CA VAL A 655 69.53 31.65 13.06
C VAL A 655 68.85 32.31 14.25
N ALA A 656 69.69 32.88 15.13
CA ALA A 656 69.33 33.73 16.26
C ALA A 656 68.31 33.15 17.28
N GLY A 657 68.81 32.32 18.21
CA GLY A 657 68.35 32.33 19.62
C GLY A 657 66.93 31.87 19.97
N ARG A 658 66.08 31.49 19.00
CA ARG A 658 64.72 30.99 19.28
C ARG A 658 64.55 29.59 18.71
N ARG A 659 64.40 28.57 19.58
CA ARG A 659 63.96 27.22 19.17
C ARG A 659 62.55 27.35 18.61
N LEU A 660 62.42 27.53 17.31
CA LEU A 660 61.17 27.25 16.60
C LEU A 660 61.00 25.73 16.56
N VAL A 661 60.40 25.17 17.60
CA VAL A 661 59.69 23.88 17.48
C VAL A 661 58.47 24.19 16.63
N GLY A 662 58.66 24.31 15.33
CA GLY A 662 57.60 24.59 14.37
C GLY A 662 56.69 23.37 14.34
N ARG A 663 55.57 23.41 15.07
CA ARG A 663 54.44 22.54 14.76
C ARG A 663 54.20 22.69 13.25
N PRO A 664 54.12 21.58 12.49
CA PRO A 664 53.81 21.68 11.08
C PRO A 664 52.42 22.32 10.96
N MET A 665 52.41 23.60 10.60
CA MET A 665 51.20 24.38 10.49
C MET A 665 50.31 23.64 9.49
N TYR A 666 49.05 23.38 9.88
CA TYR A 666 48.01 22.74 9.07
C TYR A 666 47.99 21.20 8.94
N ILE A 667 48.90 20.43 9.57
CA ILE A 667 48.75 18.95 9.55
C ILE A 667 47.65 18.49 10.52
N HIS A 668 47.53 19.15 11.67
CA HIS A 668 46.44 18.88 12.62
C HIS A 668 45.06 19.14 12.00
N THR A 669 44.94 20.19 11.18
CA THR A 669 43.70 20.48 10.45
C THR A 669 43.45 19.47 9.35
N ALA A 670 44.48 19.07 8.59
CA ALA A 670 44.36 17.99 7.60
C ALA A 670 43.94 16.65 8.24
N ALA A 671 44.44 16.31 9.43
CA ALA A 671 44.03 15.13 10.17
C ALA A 671 42.55 15.21 10.60
N LEU A 672 42.09 16.39 11.05
CA LEU A 672 40.69 16.62 11.39
C LEU A 672 39.77 16.60 10.15
N GLU A 673 40.23 17.11 9.01
CA GLU A 673 39.51 17.03 7.73
C GLU A 673 39.39 15.59 7.23
N LEU A 674 40.43 14.78 7.39
CA LEU A 674 40.38 13.34 7.06
C LEU A 674 39.41 12.57 7.97
N VAL A 675 39.28 12.99 9.23
CA VAL A 675 38.28 12.44 10.17
C VAL A 675 36.88 12.91 9.81
N ALA A 676 36.71 14.18 9.47
CA ALA A 676 35.42 14.72 9.01
C ALA A 676 34.97 14.07 7.69
N ALA A 677 35.92 13.71 6.81
CA ALA A 677 35.67 12.95 5.59
C ALA A 677 35.44 11.44 5.84
N GLY A 678 35.58 10.96 7.08
CA GLY A 678 35.40 9.56 7.45
C GLY A 678 36.47 8.61 6.88
N LEU A 679 37.61 9.12 6.43
CA LEU A 679 38.70 8.31 5.87
C LEU A 679 39.60 7.73 6.97
N VAL A 680 39.68 8.44 8.10
CA VAL A 680 40.52 8.10 9.24
C VAL A 680 39.69 8.26 10.52
N ASN A 681 39.90 7.39 11.50
CA ASN A 681 39.29 7.50 12.82
C ASN A 681 40.33 7.97 13.85
N LEU A 682 39.97 8.98 14.64
CA LEU A 682 40.74 9.51 15.77
C LEU A 682 39.97 9.27 17.07
N GLU A 683 40.54 8.48 17.97
CA GLU A 683 39.91 8.02 19.23
C GLU A 683 39.40 9.16 20.12
N ALA A 684 40.08 10.31 20.12
CA ALA A 684 39.72 11.47 20.94
C ALA A 684 39.09 12.63 20.14
N HIS A 685 38.88 12.48 18.82
CA HIS A 685 38.53 13.58 17.90
C HIS A 685 39.42 14.83 18.03
N ARG A 686 40.58 14.67 18.67
CA ARG A 686 41.62 15.68 18.85
C ARG A 686 42.87 15.19 18.18
N ALA A 687 43.47 16.03 17.36
CA ALA A 687 44.72 15.76 16.68
C ALA A 687 45.92 16.02 17.63
N ASP A 688 45.98 15.35 18.78
CA ASP A 688 47.13 15.39 19.68
C ASP A 688 48.16 14.33 19.30
N ARG A 689 49.43 14.54 19.67
CA ARG A 689 50.54 13.63 19.32
C ARG A 689 50.32 12.20 19.83
N SER A 690 49.66 12.05 20.98
CA SER A 690 49.32 10.76 21.60
C SER A 690 48.04 10.13 21.05
N SER A 691 47.27 10.85 20.22
CA SER A 691 46.00 10.33 19.71
C SER A 691 46.25 9.14 18.78
N ARG A 692 45.48 8.09 18.98
CA ARG A 692 45.47 6.92 18.10
C ARG A 692 44.72 7.24 16.81
N LEU A 693 45.34 6.86 15.71
CA LEU A 693 44.94 7.07 14.33
C LEU A 693 44.77 5.68 13.69
N ARG A 694 43.58 5.43 13.13
CA ARG A 694 43.25 4.19 12.41
C ARG A 694 42.62 4.51 11.07
N LEU A 695 43.00 3.79 10.02
CA LEU A 695 42.30 3.87 8.73
C LEU A 695 40.88 3.31 8.86
N ALA A 696 39.88 4.09 8.45
CA ALA A 696 38.48 3.66 8.39
C ALA A 696 38.15 2.94 7.06
N ILE A 697 39.02 3.12 6.07
CA ILE A 697 38.93 2.54 4.73
C ILE A 697 40.01 1.46 4.53
N ALA A 698 39.81 0.56 3.57
CA ALA A 698 40.76 -0.50 3.28
C ALA A 698 42.07 0.08 2.71
N ASP A 699 43.21 -0.41 3.21
CA ASP A 699 44.55 0.02 2.79
C ASP A 699 44.73 -0.03 1.26
N ASP A 700 44.16 -1.03 0.61
CA ASP A 700 44.29 -1.23 -0.84
C ASP A 700 43.55 -0.17 -1.66
N GLU A 701 42.45 0.38 -1.16
CA GLU A 701 41.74 1.47 -1.84
C GLU A 701 42.56 2.75 -1.84
N VAL A 702 43.25 3.03 -0.72
CA VAL A 702 44.13 4.19 -0.62
C VAL A 702 45.36 4.03 -1.48
N LYS A 703 45.97 2.83 -1.50
CA LYS A 703 47.09 2.53 -2.40
C LYS A 703 46.69 2.71 -3.85
N MET A 704 45.57 2.14 -4.28
CA MET A 704 45.07 2.26 -5.66
C MET A 704 44.76 3.71 -6.06
N ALA A 705 44.25 4.52 -5.13
CA ALA A 705 43.97 5.93 -5.38
C ALA A 705 45.24 6.79 -5.49
N LEU A 706 46.23 6.55 -4.62
CA LEU A 706 47.45 7.36 -4.50
C LEU A 706 48.62 6.87 -5.36
N ARG A 707 48.57 5.64 -5.89
CA ARG A 707 49.63 5.05 -6.73
C ARG A 707 49.89 5.82 -8.02
N ASP A 708 48.89 6.50 -8.57
CA ASP A 708 49.02 7.25 -9.82
C ASP A 708 49.34 8.74 -9.62
N ASP A 709 49.45 9.21 -8.37
CA ASP A 709 49.70 10.61 -8.08
C ASP A 709 51.14 11.02 -8.39
N ALA A 710 51.31 12.00 -9.29
CA ALA A 710 52.61 12.49 -9.72
C ALA A 710 53.37 13.21 -8.59
N ASP A 711 52.65 13.89 -7.68
CA ASP A 711 53.25 14.67 -6.60
C ASP A 711 53.83 13.75 -5.51
N LEU A 712 53.14 12.65 -5.21
CA LEU A 712 53.63 11.65 -4.27
C LEU A 712 54.83 10.88 -4.84
N LYS A 713 54.80 10.52 -6.13
CA LYS A 713 55.94 9.90 -6.83
C LYS A 713 57.17 10.82 -6.83
N ALA A 714 56.99 12.12 -7.10
CA ALA A 714 58.07 13.10 -7.07
C ALA A 714 58.72 13.21 -5.69
N MET A 715 57.98 12.93 -4.61
CA MET A 715 58.50 12.93 -3.24
C MET A 715 59.15 11.61 -2.80
N GLY A 716 59.26 10.62 -3.68
CA GLY A 716 59.79 9.29 -3.31
C GLY A 716 58.86 8.48 -2.41
N LEU A 717 57.59 8.91 -2.27
CA LEU A 717 56.53 8.15 -1.63
C LEU A 717 55.97 7.14 -2.62
N SER A 718 56.72 6.07 -2.90
CA SER A 718 56.19 4.92 -3.62
C SER A 718 55.35 4.08 -2.64
N ILE A 719 54.02 4.22 -2.74
CA ILE A 719 53.02 3.43 -1.99
C ILE A 719 52.79 2.08 -2.68
#